data_AF-A0A938VXL7-F1
#
_entry.id   AF-A0A938VXL7-F1
#
_cell.length_a   1.000
_cell.length_b   1.000
_cell.length_c   1.000
_cell.angle_alpha   90.00
_cell.angle_beta   90.00
_cell.angle_gamma   90.00
#
_symmetry.space_group_name_H-M   'P 1'
#
loop_
_entity.id
_entity.type
_entity.pdbx_description
1 polymer ?
#
loop_
_entity_poly.entity_id
_entity_poly.type
_entity_poly.pdbx_seq_one_letter_code
_entity_poly.pdbx_strand_id
1 'polypeptide(L)'
;MKTQNRNLLFVVIAAALLLCCCGAIVFGAAAVYFMWVDSPSSPITSGGPIIVVTQVVTPLPPPVRTPGPAMTQPERTRIPGAQPPSGTATPGAGAQATVTPFGPAPADASTEALLAQAVIPARDLRALALRLKPNLGDVPIVVNATPPSFKVGDTARFWVSNTDTDEHRQITAELRLISTHLYMWVEQGVRLDQRDLEKSAERFDRQTYPTNREFFGSEWTPGVDNDPRLTILHSRGLGKRTAGYYSSADQYSQLINPYSNEREMFYISADSNNARPGSAFYDGTLAHEFQHMIHWNNDRNEDSWVNEGMSELASLLNGFDPGGAEIAYSREPDTQLTTWADPGDGEDNSAHYGASYLFMTYFLDRFGEELTKAVVASPENGAAGFDDALARSGRPERFDDIFADWVVANYLDQPDTEPTGRFGYSAIDPPQPAMVETHRRFPVSASAQVSQYGADYIRLRGNGKLDVVFSGQATTTLVDTQPRGVHAWWSNRGDDSDATLTRAFDLRRVSTATLSFSLWYHLEDGWDYAYVMASSDGGKRWQILPGAHTTDKNPVGNAFGVGWTGVSGGGKTPQWVQEQVDLSAFADQEILLRFEYVTDDAVNKPGLMLDDISIPAIGYVDDGERGMAGWEGAGWVLTNNRLAQRWLVQLLEVGRRGIVVQRMDVGGDGKGRLSLQSDLTDLQAAVLIISALAPATTEAATYNYTIAPR
;
A
#
# COMPACT_ATOMS: atom_id res chain seq x y z
N MET A 1 36.10 -51.20 -64.18
CA MET A 1 35.89 -49.75 -64.01
C MET A 1 35.45 -49.15 -65.33
N LYS A 2 34.20 -48.72 -65.47
CA LYS A 2 33.84 -47.80 -66.57
C LYS A 2 34.20 -46.40 -66.11
N THR A 3 35.11 -45.77 -66.84
CA THR A 3 35.66 -44.43 -66.63
C THR A 3 34.56 -43.35 -66.53
N GLN A 4 33.34 -43.64 -67.00
CA GLN A 4 32.14 -42.80 -66.86
C GLN A 4 31.59 -42.69 -65.43
N ASN A 5 31.79 -43.67 -64.55
CA ASN A 5 31.24 -43.61 -63.18
C ASN A 5 32.15 -42.89 -62.18
N ARG A 6 33.42 -42.63 -62.55
CA ARG A 6 34.37 -41.91 -61.69
C ARG A 6 34.21 -40.40 -61.81
N ASN A 7 33.98 -39.89 -63.02
CA ASN A 7 33.73 -38.46 -63.26
C ASN A 7 32.39 -38.01 -62.69
N LEU A 8 31.35 -38.87 -62.73
CA LEU A 8 30.05 -38.57 -62.12
C LEU A 8 30.16 -38.48 -60.59
N LEU A 9 30.94 -39.36 -59.96
CA LEU A 9 31.19 -39.31 -58.52
C LEU A 9 31.97 -38.06 -58.10
N PHE A 10 32.97 -37.63 -58.89
CA PHE A 10 33.70 -36.38 -58.64
C PHE A 10 32.85 -35.13 -58.85
N VAL A 11 31.94 -35.12 -59.84
CA VAL A 11 31.00 -34.00 -60.06
C VAL A 11 29.96 -33.92 -58.94
N VAL A 12 29.46 -35.07 -58.44
CA VAL A 12 28.51 -35.11 -57.31
C VAL A 12 29.17 -34.68 -55.99
N ILE A 13 30.42 -35.09 -55.73
CA ILE A 13 31.18 -34.67 -54.54
C ILE A 13 31.56 -33.18 -54.62
N ALA A 14 31.98 -32.67 -55.79
CA ALA A 14 32.28 -31.26 -55.98
C ALA A 14 31.02 -30.37 -55.88
N ALA A 15 29.87 -30.82 -56.39
CA ALA A 15 28.59 -30.13 -56.25
C ALA A 15 28.09 -30.14 -54.80
N ALA A 16 28.28 -31.24 -54.05
CA ALA A 16 27.96 -31.31 -52.62
C ALA A 16 28.87 -30.41 -51.76
N LEU A 17 30.16 -30.29 -52.10
CA LEU A 17 31.09 -29.39 -51.42
C LEU A 17 30.82 -27.90 -51.75
N LEU A 18 30.41 -27.58 -52.99
CA LEU A 18 29.97 -26.22 -53.37
C LEU A 18 28.64 -25.83 -52.71
N LEU A 19 27.70 -26.76 -52.55
CA LEU A 19 26.46 -26.54 -51.80
C LEU A 19 26.70 -26.36 -50.28
N CYS A 20 27.66 -27.10 -49.70
CA CYS A 20 28.07 -26.89 -48.30
C CYS A 20 28.81 -25.56 -48.08
N CYS A 21 29.67 -25.13 -49.02
CA CYS A 21 30.37 -23.84 -48.92
C CYS A 21 29.44 -22.63 -49.15
N CYS A 22 28.46 -22.73 -50.05
CA CYS A 22 27.42 -21.70 -50.23
C CYS A 22 26.47 -21.64 -49.02
N GLY A 23 26.15 -22.78 -48.39
CA GLY A 23 25.41 -22.81 -47.12
C GLY A 23 26.15 -22.10 -46.00
N ALA A 24 27.45 -22.36 -45.82
CA ALA A 24 28.24 -21.72 -44.77
C ALA A 24 28.42 -20.19 -44.95
N ILE A 25 28.44 -19.68 -46.18
CA ILE A 25 28.54 -18.24 -46.46
C ILE A 25 27.18 -17.53 -46.29
N VAL A 26 26.06 -18.18 -46.62
CA VAL A 26 24.71 -17.64 -46.38
C VAL A 26 24.34 -17.66 -44.90
N PHE A 27 24.76 -18.68 -44.14
CA PHE A 27 24.57 -18.70 -42.67
C PHE A 27 25.55 -17.76 -41.94
N GLY A 28 26.77 -17.57 -42.43
CA GLY A 28 27.73 -16.61 -41.85
C GLY A 28 27.37 -15.14 -42.09
N ALA A 29 26.84 -14.80 -43.27
CA ALA A 29 26.38 -13.44 -43.56
C ALA A 29 25.04 -13.11 -42.88
N ALA A 30 24.15 -14.10 -42.70
CA ALA A 30 22.95 -13.96 -41.88
C ALA A 30 23.30 -13.75 -40.39
N ALA A 31 24.29 -14.46 -39.86
CA ALA A 31 24.75 -14.28 -38.48
C ALA A 31 25.36 -12.88 -38.23
N VAL A 32 26.10 -12.32 -39.18
CA VAL A 32 26.67 -10.96 -39.05
C VAL A 32 25.63 -9.86 -39.28
N TYR A 33 24.61 -10.08 -40.13
CA TYR A 33 23.50 -9.16 -40.31
C TYR A 33 22.54 -9.15 -39.10
N PHE A 34 22.26 -10.31 -38.51
CA PHE A 34 21.49 -10.43 -37.25
C PHE A 34 22.24 -9.93 -36.01
N MET A 35 23.56 -9.79 -36.06
CA MET A 35 24.35 -9.17 -34.97
C MET A 35 24.49 -7.65 -35.09
N TRP A 36 23.97 -7.02 -36.17
CA TRP A 36 24.15 -5.57 -36.41
C TRP A 36 22.86 -4.80 -36.71
N VAL A 37 21.74 -5.47 -36.97
CA VAL A 37 20.43 -4.84 -37.24
C VAL A 37 19.33 -5.56 -36.46
N ASP A 38 19.26 -5.28 -35.16
CA ASP A 38 18.04 -5.23 -34.33
C ASP A 38 18.45 -5.19 -32.85
N SER A 39 18.29 -4.02 -32.22
CA SER A 39 18.00 -3.94 -30.79
C SER A 39 16.61 -3.33 -30.66
N PRO A 40 15.58 -4.18 -30.60
CA PRO A 40 14.58 -4.03 -29.56
C PRO A 40 14.42 -5.34 -28.77
N SER A 41 14.22 -5.17 -27.47
CA SER A 41 13.64 -6.10 -26.49
C SER A 41 13.16 -7.45 -27.03
N SER A 42 13.81 -8.53 -26.58
CA SER A 42 13.25 -9.87 -26.70
C SER A 42 11.90 -9.93 -25.98
N PRO A 43 10.87 -10.57 -26.59
CA PRO A 43 9.60 -10.75 -25.93
C PRO A 43 9.80 -11.67 -24.73
N ILE A 44 9.50 -11.14 -23.55
CA ILE A 44 9.32 -11.91 -22.32
C ILE A 44 8.30 -13.01 -22.64
N THR A 45 8.76 -14.26 -22.59
CA THR A 45 7.88 -15.43 -22.53
C THR A 45 6.91 -15.20 -21.39
N SER A 46 5.60 -15.33 -21.64
CA SER A 46 4.50 -15.12 -20.69
C SER A 46 4.73 -15.82 -19.33
N GLY A 47 5.46 -15.15 -18.46
CA GLY A 47 5.27 -15.14 -17.02
C GLY A 47 4.91 -13.70 -16.69
N GLY A 48 3.91 -13.49 -15.84
CA GLY A 48 3.66 -12.17 -15.28
C GLY A 48 4.94 -11.61 -14.64
N PRO A 49 5.01 -10.29 -14.40
CA PRO A 49 6.18 -9.71 -13.75
C PRO A 49 6.48 -10.43 -12.42
N ILE A 50 7.79 -10.53 -12.12
CA ILE A 50 8.25 -10.91 -10.78
C ILE A 50 8.00 -9.69 -9.92
N ILE A 51 7.30 -9.87 -8.81
CA ILE A 51 6.84 -8.78 -7.94
C ILE A 51 7.60 -8.89 -6.61
N VAL A 52 7.99 -7.76 -6.05
CA VAL A 52 8.45 -7.66 -4.66
C VAL A 52 7.18 -7.66 -3.81
N VAL A 53 7.04 -8.57 -2.84
CA VAL A 53 5.78 -8.72 -2.08
C VAL A 53 6.04 -8.27 -0.66
N THR A 54 5.26 -7.36 -0.10
CA THR A 54 5.49 -6.85 1.26
C THR A 54 4.59 -7.56 2.28
N GLN A 55 5.09 -7.83 3.48
CA GLN A 55 4.40 -8.57 4.56
C GLN A 55 4.60 -7.85 5.91
N VAL A 56 4.02 -6.68 6.11
CA VAL A 56 4.36 -5.81 7.25
C VAL A 56 3.43 -6.21 8.47
N VAL A 57 3.94 -6.32 9.72
CA VAL A 57 3.24 -6.45 11.04
C VAL A 57 3.95 -5.63 12.19
N THR A 58 3.45 -4.52 12.86
CA THR A 58 4.33 -3.62 13.76
C THR A 58 3.86 -2.67 14.98
N PRO A 59 4.66 -2.22 16.05
CA PRO A 59 4.25 -1.25 17.16
C PRO A 59 5.26 -0.08 17.60
N LEU A 60 4.79 1.10 18.04
CA LEU A 60 5.52 2.42 18.13
C LEU A 60 6.41 2.75 19.39
N PRO A 61 7.22 3.86 19.39
CA PRO A 61 7.92 4.50 20.54
C PRO A 61 7.39 5.92 20.99
N PRO A 62 7.87 6.56 22.09
CA PRO A 62 7.15 7.64 22.83
C PRO A 62 7.66 9.13 22.71
N PRO A 63 6.92 10.16 23.25
CA PRO A 63 7.10 11.60 22.92
C PRO A 63 7.56 12.58 24.05
N VAL A 64 7.62 13.88 23.67
CA VAL A 64 8.29 15.08 24.24
C VAL A 64 7.60 15.76 25.47
N ARG A 65 8.39 16.39 26.36
CA ARG A 65 7.98 17.12 27.59
C ARG A 65 7.64 18.62 27.39
N THR A 66 6.74 19.15 28.23
CA THR A 66 6.65 20.59 28.63
C THR A 66 6.53 20.76 30.17
N PRO A 67 6.85 21.95 30.75
CA PRO A 67 7.41 22.08 32.10
C PRO A 67 6.48 22.66 33.21
N GLY A 68 6.82 22.41 34.48
CA GLY A 68 6.25 23.02 35.70
C GLY A 68 7.32 23.49 36.72
N PRO A 69 6.96 24.16 37.83
CA PRO A 69 7.26 25.57 38.08
C PRO A 69 8.54 25.90 38.86
N ALA A 70 8.86 27.19 38.86
CA ALA A 70 10.09 27.85 39.31
C ALA A 70 10.49 27.62 40.78
N MET A 71 11.80 27.42 40.99
CA MET A 71 12.51 27.77 42.21
C MET A 71 13.78 28.60 41.87
N THR A 72 14.07 29.54 42.75
CA THR A 72 14.89 30.75 42.58
C THR A 72 16.40 30.57 42.81
N GLN A 73 17.19 31.21 41.92
CA GLN A 73 18.48 31.93 42.10
C GLN A 73 19.77 31.20 42.60
N PRO A 74 21.00 31.75 42.39
CA PRO A 74 21.43 32.86 41.53
C PRO A 74 22.65 32.59 40.60
N GLU A 75 22.70 33.41 39.56
CA GLU A 75 23.80 33.95 38.73
C GLU A 75 25.29 33.54 38.99
N ARG A 76 25.99 33.13 37.90
CA ARG A 76 27.34 33.63 37.52
C ARG A 76 27.86 33.14 36.14
N THR A 77 28.07 34.11 35.24
CA THR A 77 29.15 34.30 34.23
C THR A 77 29.52 33.27 33.13
N ARG A 78 29.60 33.78 31.88
CA ARG A 78 30.04 33.19 30.58
C ARG A 78 31.51 32.70 30.55
N ILE A 79 31.92 31.74 29.70
CA ILE A 79 32.42 31.85 28.29
C ILE A 79 32.70 30.42 27.70
N PRO A 80 32.76 30.21 26.35
CA PRO A 80 32.36 28.96 25.67
C PRO A 80 33.51 28.07 25.16
N GLY A 81 33.18 26.80 24.86
CA GLY A 81 34.02 25.85 24.13
C GLY A 81 33.19 24.67 23.60
N ALA A 82 33.38 24.32 22.34
CA ALA A 82 32.65 23.30 21.60
C ALA A 82 33.13 21.87 21.91
N GLN A 83 32.20 20.91 21.99
CA GLN A 83 32.40 19.48 21.70
C GLN A 83 31.04 18.80 21.39
N PRO A 84 31.03 17.69 20.63
CA PRO A 84 29.89 17.15 19.88
C PRO A 84 28.90 16.38 20.78
N PRO A 85 27.62 16.24 20.39
CA PRO A 85 26.66 15.53 21.21
C PRO A 85 26.79 14.01 21.02
N SER A 86 27.29 13.33 22.05
CA SER A 86 26.93 11.96 22.39
C SER A 86 25.73 12.02 23.35
N GLY A 87 24.67 11.27 23.08
CA GLY A 87 23.53 11.20 23.98
C GLY A 87 22.39 10.36 23.40
N THR A 88 22.53 9.04 23.46
CA THR A 88 21.46 8.06 23.31
C THR A 88 20.46 8.24 24.46
N ALA A 89 19.18 8.45 24.12
CA ALA A 89 18.09 8.52 25.09
C ALA A 89 17.35 7.17 25.15
N THR A 90 17.34 6.56 26.32
CA THR A 90 16.45 5.43 26.68
C THR A 90 15.13 6.00 27.20
N PRO A 91 13.93 5.53 26.80
CA PRO A 91 12.68 5.99 27.40
C PRO A 91 12.29 5.19 28.65
N GLY A 92 11.85 5.89 29.69
CA GLY A 92 11.25 5.35 30.91
C GLY A 92 9.74 5.63 30.98
N ALA A 93 9.04 4.77 31.74
CA ALA A 93 7.60 4.64 31.89
C ALA A 93 6.79 5.93 32.20
N GLY A 94 5.61 6.07 31.59
CA GLY A 94 4.59 7.03 32.03
C GLY A 94 3.31 7.14 31.19
N ALA A 95 2.20 6.65 31.77
CA ALA A 95 0.80 7.10 31.69
C ALA A 95 -0.04 6.95 30.40
N GLN A 96 -1.21 6.30 30.60
CA GLN A 96 -2.33 6.17 29.67
C GLN A 96 -2.70 7.51 29.03
N ALA A 97 -2.68 7.58 27.69
CA ALA A 97 -3.35 8.63 26.95
C ALA A 97 -4.86 8.47 27.18
N THR A 98 -5.45 9.35 27.97
CA THR A 98 -6.86 9.67 27.84
C THR A 98 -7.04 10.27 26.45
N VAL A 99 -7.54 9.46 25.51
CA VAL A 99 -8.20 9.94 24.30
C VAL A 99 -9.24 10.96 24.78
N THR A 100 -9.11 12.20 24.32
CA THR A 100 -10.12 13.20 24.63
C THR A 100 -11.37 12.77 23.84
N PRO A 101 -12.51 12.51 24.48
CA PRO A 101 -13.71 12.14 23.75
C PRO A 101 -14.04 13.21 22.72
N PHE A 102 -14.32 12.80 21.49
CA PHE A 102 -14.86 13.68 20.47
C PHE A 102 -16.11 14.39 21.03
N GLY A 103 -16.19 15.71 20.84
CA GLY A 103 -17.47 16.40 20.99
C GLY A 103 -18.49 15.78 20.03
N PRO A 104 -19.78 15.72 20.38
CA PRO A 104 -20.77 15.10 19.51
C PRO A 104 -20.77 15.80 18.15
N ALA A 105 -20.52 15.05 17.08
CA ALA A 105 -20.71 15.53 15.73
C ALA A 105 -22.19 15.98 15.57
N PRO A 106 -22.47 17.06 14.81
CA PRO A 106 -23.85 17.48 14.55
C PRO A 106 -24.65 16.33 13.96
N ALA A 107 -25.89 16.13 14.41
CA ALA A 107 -26.77 15.06 13.93
C ALA A 107 -27.06 15.09 12.41
N ASP A 108 -26.72 16.19 11.73
CA ASP A 108 -26.89 16.40 10.30
C ASP A 108 -25.56 16.51 9.52
N ALA A 109 -24.43 16.12 10.13
CA ALA A 109 -23.13 16.14 9.43
C ALA A 109 -23.15 15.17 8.25
N SER A 110 -22.61 15.60 7.10
CA SER A 110 -22.39 14.68 5.97
C SER A 110 -21.34 13.64 6.34
N THR A 111 -21.39 12.47 5.70
CA THR A 111 -20.35 11.45 5.80
C THR A 111 -18.96 12.02 5.62
N GLU A 112 -18.73 12.85 4.59
CA GLU A 112 -17.42 13.48 4.35
C GLU A 112 -16.95 14.34 5.53
N ALA A 113 -17.86 15.08 6.17
CA ALA A 113 -17.52 15.91 7.32
C ALA A 113 -17.19 15.06 8.56
N LEU A 114 -17.83 13.90 8.71
CA LEU A 114 -17.52 12.93 9.77
C LEU A 114 -16.14 12.31 9.52
N LEU A 115 -15.84 11.92 8.29
CA LEU A 115 -14.54 11.33 7.93
C LEU A 115 -13.39 12.32 8.11
N ALA A 116 -13.57 13.57 7.71
CA ALA A 116 -12.57 14.62 7.92
C ALA A 116 -12.25 14.90 9.41
N GLN A 117 -13.10 14.44 10.33
CA GLN A 117 -12.90 14.55 11.77
C GLN A 117 -12.46 13.23 12.41
N ALA A 118 -12.67 12.10 11.75
CA ALA A 118 -12.36 10.79 12.28
C ALA A 118 -10.85 10.56 12.24
N VAL A 119 -10.26 10.33 13.41
CA VAL A 119 -8.88 9.85 13.52
C VAL A 119 -8.94 8.35 13.68
N ILE A 120 -8.35 7.64 12.73
CA ILE A 120 -8.18 6.18 12.79
C ILE A 120 -6.91 5.92 13.64
N PRO A 121 -7.02 5.28 14.81
CA PRO A 121 -5.84 4.97 15.60
C PRO A 121 -4.95 3.97 14.88
N ALA A 122 -3.65 4.24 14.83
CA ALA A 122 -2.66 3.24 14.43
C ALA A 122 -2.68 2.05 15.41
N ARG A 123 -2.44 0.87 14.89
CA ARG A 123 -2.39 -0.36 15.66
C ARG A 123 -1.14 -0.41 16.53
N ASP A 124 -1.29 -0.94 17.74
CA ASP A 124 -0.17 -1.24 18.64
C ASP A 124 -0.30 -2.69 19.11
N LEU A 125 0.39 -3.63 18.44
CA LEU A 125 0.24 -5.05 18.82
C LEU A 125 0.80 -5.35 20.21
N ARG A 126 1.71 -4.52 20.76
CA ARG A 126 2.17 -4.71 22.13
C ARG A 126 1.04 -4.36 23.11
N ALA A 127 0.39 -3.21 22.92
CA ALA A 127 -0.77 -2.83 23.71
C ALA A 127 -1.92 -3.83 23.55
N LEU A 128 -2.21 -4.28 22.32
CA LEU A 128 -3.21 -5.31 22.04
C LEU A 128 -2.87 -6.63 22.74
N ALA A 129 -1.64 -7.13 22.61
CA ALA A 129 -1.21 -8.36 23.28
C ALA A 129 -1.34 -8.25 24.81
N LEU A 130 -0.90 -7.14 25.39
CA LEU A 130 -1.03 -6.84 26.82
C LEU A 130 -2.47 -6.64 27.28
N ARG A 131 -3.42 -6.39 26.38
CA ARG A 131 -4.82 -6.17 26.72
C ARG A 131 -5.67 -7.43 26.51
N LEU A 132 -5.33 -8.22 25.50
CA LEU A 132 -6.14 -9.31 24.96
C LEU A 132 -5.61 -10.71 25.30
N LYS A 133 -4.30 -10.89 25.61
CA LYS A 133 -3.75 -12.21 25.96
C LYS A 133 -3.82 -12.46 27.47
N PRO A 134 -4.75 -13.30 27.98
CA PRO A 134 -5.11 -13.41 29.40
C PRO A 134 -3.95 -13.75 30.36
N ASN A 135 -2.94 -14.48 29.89
CA ASN A 135 -1.81 -14.94 30.70
C ASN A 135 -0.50 -14.18 30.42
N LEU A 136 -0.55 -13.14 29.59
CA LEU A 136 0.63 -12.36 29.24
C LEU A 136 0.85 -11.27 30.29
N GLY A 137 2.03 -11.31 30.92
CA GLY A 137 2.47 -10.33 31.90
C GLY A 137 2.97 -9.06 31.22
N ASP A 138 4.29 -8.92 31.10
CA ASP A 138 4.91 -7.85 30.32
C ASP A 138 5.50 -8.42 29.01
N VAL A 139 5.62 -7.55 28.00
CA VAL A 139 6.27 -7.89 26.74
C VAL A 139 7.46 -6.95 26.54
N PRO A 140 8.68 -7.47 26.37
CA PRO A 140 9.84 -6.63 26.10
C PRO A 140 9.68 -5.96 24.73
N ILE A 141 10.02 -4.67 24.66
CA ILE A 141 10.20 -3.98 23.38
C ILE A 141 11.51 -4.45 22.75
N VAL A 142 12.58 -4.51 23.54
CA VAL A 142 13.88 -5.06 23.14
C VAL A 142 14.07 -6.42 23.81
N VAL A 143 14.20 -7.49 23.03
CA VAL A 143 14.22 -8.87 23.51
C VAL A 143 15.57 -9.28 24.11
N ASN A 144 16.65 -8.63 23.69
CA ASN A 144 18.01 -8.93 24.15
C ASN A 144 18.61 -7.76 24.96
N ALA A 145 19.05 -8.05 26.19
CA ALA A 145 19.72 -7.04 27.02
C ALA A 145 21.09 -6.59 26.46
N THR A 146 21.72 -7.46 25.66
CA THR A 146 23.01 -7.21 24.99
C THR A 146 22.94 -7.70 23.55
N PRO A 147 23.57 -7.01 22.58
CA PRO A 147 23.54 -7.43 21.19
C PRO A 147 24.04 -8.87 21.02
N PRO A 148 23.45 -9.66 20.13
CA PRO A 148 23.98 -10.95 19.74
C PRO A 148 25.41 -10.79 19.18
N SER A 149 26.22 -11.84 19.34
CA SER A 149 27.60 -11.86 18.87
C SER A 149 27.78 -13.02 17.89
N PHE A 150 27.70 -12.73 16.60
CA PHE A 150 27.85 -13.71 15.53
C PHE A 150 29.27 -13.72 14.90
N LYS A 151 29.67 -14.87 14.36
CA LYS A 151 30.83 -15.05 13.51
C LYS A 151 30.44 -15.79 12.23
N VAL A 152 31.14 -15.51 11.13
CA VAL A 152 30.95 -16.23 9.85
C VAL A 152 31.09 -17.74 10.09
N GLY A 153 30.14 -18.51 9.55
CA GLY A 153 30.00 -19.96 9.74
C GLY A 153 29.09 -20.37 10.90
N ASP A 154 28.59 -19.43 11.71
CA ASP A 154 27.54 -19.73 12.67
C ASP A 154 26.25 -20.18 11.96
N THR A 155 25.43 -20.97 12.65
CA THR A 155 24.14 -21.44 12.14
C THR A 155 23.03 -21.04 13.09
N ALA A 156 21.87 -20.66 12.55
CA ALA A 156 20.69 -20.30 13.31
C ALA A 156 19.43 -20.80 12.61
N ARG A 157 18.34 -20.92 13.39
CA ARG A 157 17.02 -21.24 12.86
C ARG A 157 16.25 -19.96 12.61
N PHE A 158 15.51 -19.95 11.51
CA PHE A 158 14.67 -18.83 11.11
C PHE A 158 13.28 -19.33 10.76
N TRP A 159 12.26 -18.55 11.08
CA TRP A 159 10.95 -18.66 10.43
C TRP A 159 11.02 -18.01 9.05
N VAL A 160 10.37 -18.61 8.07
CA VAL A 160 10.13 -18.04 6.74
C VAL A 160 8.69 -18.29 6.35
N SER A 161 8.11 -17.39 5.57
CA SER A 161 6.74 -17.44 5.08
C SER A 161 6.73 -17.62 3.57
N ASN A 162 5.80 -18.42 3.07
CA ASN A 162 5.54 -18.48 1.63
C ASN A 162 4.40 -17.52 1.28
N THR A 163 4.72 -16.44 0.57
CA THR A 163 3.78 -15.38 0.18
C THR A 163 2.70 -15.82 -0.82
N ASP A 164 2.82 -17.00 -1.45
CA ASP A 164 1.75 -17.55 -2.29
C ASP A 164 0.69 -18.32 -1.47
N THR A 165 1.04 -18.79 -0.26
CA THR A 165 0.23 -19.79 0.48
C THR A 165 0.06 -19.49 1.97
N ASP A 166 0.70 -18.43 2.46
CA ASP A 166 0.77 -18.02 3.88
C ASP A 166 1.31 -19.11 4.82
N GLU A 167 2.06 -20.07 4.26
CA GLU A 167 2.61 -21.18 5.04
C GLU A 167 3.93 -20.76 5.70
N HIS A 168 3.98 -20.87 7.03
CA HIS A 168 5.19 -20.62 7.81
C HIS A 168 5.97 -21.92 8.05
N ARG A 169 7.29 -21.88 7.86
CA ARG A 169 8.20 -23.01 8.13
C ARG A 169 9.48 -22.55 8.80
N GLN A 170 10.09 -23.43 9.58
CA GLN A 170 11.42 -23.19 10.14
C GLN A 170 12.52 -23.76 9.24
N ILE A 171 13.54 -22.95 8.98
CA ILE A 171 14.73 -23.31 8.22
C ILE A 171 15.98 -23.14 9.07
N THR A 172 17.07 -23.76 8.65
CA THR A 172 18.41 -23.51 9.21
C THR A 172 19.25 -22.78 8.17
N ALA A 173 19.84 -21.66 8.55
CA ALA A 173 20.74 -20.89 7.70
C ALA A 173 22.13 -20.74 8.33
N GLU A 174 23.13 -20.59 7.47
CA GLU A 174 24.52 -20.31 7.82
C GLU A 174 24.83 -18.83 7.58
N LEU A 175 25.52 -18.18 8.51
CA LEU A 175 26.01 -16.81 8.35
C LEU A 175 27.21 -16.81 7.42
N ARG A 176 27.05 -16.20 6.24
CA ARG A 176 28.07 -16.23 5.17
C ARG A 176 28.88 -14.96 5.06
N LEU A 177 28.36 -13.83 5.55
CA LEU A 177 29.04 -12.55 5.50
C LEU A 177 28.59 -11.64 6.64
N ILE A 178 29.54 -10.88 7.19
CA ILE A 178 29.31 -9.78 8.12
C ILE A 178 29.92 -8.53 7.49
N SER A 179 29.13 -7.47 7.35
CA SER A 179 29.59 -6.17 6.86
C SER A 179 29.43 -5.09 7.94
N THR A 180 29.51 -3.81 7.55
CA THR A 180 29.31 -2.69 8.47
C THR A 180 27.89 -2.71 9.04
N HIS A 181 26.88 -2.82 8.17
CA HIS A 181 25.47 -2.78 8.57
C HIS A 181 24.74 -4.11 8.40
N LEU A 182 25.37 -5.16 7.84
CA LEU A 182 24.65 -6.38 7.47
C LEU A 182 25.20 -7.67 8.09
N TYR A 183 24.27 -8.57 8.37
CA TYR A 183 24.47 -10.02 8.45
C TYR A 183 23.78 -10.70 7.25
N MET A 184 24.53 -11.40 6.40
CA MET A 184 23.93 -12.17 5.30
C MET A 184 23.92 -13.67 5.61
N TRP A 185 22.73 -14.20 5.85
CA TRP A 185 22.45 -15.60 6.13
C TRP A 185 21.96 -16.31 4.87
N VAL A 186 22.35 -17.58 4.70
CA VAL A 186 21.98 -18.40 3.56
C VAL A 186 21.46 -19.75 4.04
N GLU A 187 20.23 -20.11 3.66
CA GLU A 187 19.62 -21.41 3.98
C GLU A 187 20.55 -22.57 3.59
N GLN A 188 20.71 -23.55 4.48
CA GLN A 188 21.57 -24.69 4.22
C GLN A 188 21.12 -25.45 2.96
N GLY A 189 22.07 -25.70 2.06
CA GLY A 189 21.82 -26.34 0.77
C GLY A 189 21.62 -25.35 -0.39
N VAL A 190 21.40 -24.07 -0.11
CA VAL A 190 21.43 -23.00 -1.12
C VAL A 190 22.88 -22.68 -1.50
N ARG A 191 23.12 -22.49 -2.80
CA ARG A 191 24.43 -22.13 -3.35
C ARG A 191 24.37 -20.74 -3.95
N LEU A 192 25.02 -19.79 -3.28
CA LEU A 192 25.25 -18.43 -3.78
C LEU A 192 26.77 -18.19 -3.89
N ASP A 193 27.17 -17.39 -4.88
CA ASP A 193 28.56 -17.00 -5.05
C ASP A 193 28.98 -16.02 -3.94
N GLN A 194 30.10 -16.31 -3.28
CA GLN A 194 30.57 -15.52 -2.15
C GLN A 194 30.99 -14.10 -2.56
N ARG A 195 31.57 -13.93 -3.75
CA ARG A 195 32.03 -12.62 -4.24
C ARG A 195 30.83 -11.74 -4.58
N ASP A 196 29.77 -12.34 -5.09
CA ASP A 196 28.52 -11.64 -5.39
C ASP A 196 27.81 -11.16 -4.10
N LEU A 197 27.82 -11.96 -3.03
CA LEU A 197 27.35 -11.53 -1.70
C LEU A 197 28.18 -10.35 -1.16
N GLU A 198 29.51 -10.46 -1.22
CA GLU A 198 30.43 -9.39 -0.79
C GLU A 198 30.20 -8.10 -1.58
N LYS A 199 30.02 -8.21 -2.89
CA LYS A 199 29.75 -7.07 -3.78
C LYS A 199 28.45 -6.35 -3.42
N SER A 200 27.36 -7.09 -3.23
CA SER A 200 26.08 -6.48 -2.85
C SER A 200 26.12 -5.88 -1.45
N ALA A 201 26.78 -6.55 -0.49
CA ALA A 201 26.91 -5.99 0.86
C ALA A 201 27.75 -4.72 0.89
N GLU A 202 28.85 -4.66 0.15
CA GLU A 202 29.65 -3.42 0.01
C GLU A 202 28.83 -2.30 -0.61
N ARG A 203 28.03 -2.61 -1.64
CA ARG A 203 27.15 -1.61 -2.26
C ARG A 203 26.08 -1.13 -1.30
N PHE A 204 25.43 -2.04 -0.57
CA PHE A 204 24.42 -1.67 0.41
C PHE A 204 25.02 -0.75 1.47
N ASP A 205 26.17 -1.11 2.05
CA ASP A 205 26.85 -0.31 3.07
C ASP A 205 27.25 1.09 2.58
N ARG A 206 27.67 1.21 1.32
CA ARG A 206 28.24 2.45 0.77
C ARG A 206 27.24 3.33 0.02
N GLN A 207 26.15 2.75 -0.47
CA GLN A 207 25.19 3.44 -1.32
C GLN A 207 23.76 3.30 -0.77
N THR A 208 23.20 2.09 -0.72
CA THR A 208 21.79 1.89 -0.35
C THR A 208 21.46 2.41 1.03
N TYR A 209 22.26 2.02 2.04
CA TYR A 209 22.04 2.41 3.41
C TYR A 209 22.06 3.95 3.61
N PRO A 210 23.10 4.69 3.18
CA PRO A 210 23.08 6.15 3.32
C PRO A 210 22.04 6.84 2.43
N THR A 211 21.80 6.38 1.20
CA THR A 211 20.83 7.01 0.27
C THR A 211 19.42 6.92 0.82
N ASN A 212 18.99 5.73 1.24
CA ASN A 212 17.65 5.56 1.81
C ASN A 212 17.50 6.33 3.11
N ARG A 213 18.52 6.35 3.97
CA ARG A 213 18.42 7.09 5.24
C ARG A 213 18.37 8.61 5.05
N GLU A 214 19.09 9.12 4.05
CA GLU A 214 19.03 10.55 3.71
C GLU A 214 17.65 10.96 3.20
N PHE A 215 17.01 10.11 2.42
CA PHE A 215 15.73 10.43 1.79
C PHE A 215 14.52 10.08 2.66
N PHE A 216 14.48 8.87 3.21
CA PHE A 216 13.29 8.34 3.88
C PHE A 216 13.36 8.40 5.41
N GLY A 217 14.52 8.64 6.03
CA GLY A 217 14.66 8.74 7.48
C GLY A 217 15.52 7.63 8.11
N SER A 218 15.08 6.99 9.19
CA SER A 218 15.87 5.95 9.85
C SER A 218 15.02 4.76 10.22
N GLU A 219 15.57 3.57 10.03
CA GLU A 219 15.10 2.34 10.63
C GLU A 219 15.24 2.39 12.16
N TRP A 220 14.55 1.48 12.84
CA TRP A 220 14.75 1.28 14.26
C TRP A 220 16.13 0.68 14.51
N THR A 221 17.02 1.45 15.12
CA THR A 221 18.39 1.02 15.45
C THR A 221 18.71 1.40 16.91
N PRO A 222 19.18 0.48 17.77
CA PRO A 222 19.66 -0.87 17.45
C PRO A 222 18.55 -1.95 17.46
N GLY A 223 17.28 -1.57 17.26
CA GLY A 223 16.24 -2.57 16.97
C GLY A 223 15.75 -3.43 18.15
N VAL A 224 14.92 -4.40 17.80
CA VAL A 224 14.28 -5.36 18.72
C VAL A 224 15.29 -6.27 19.41
N ASP A 225 16.39 -6.63 18.74
CA ASP A 225 17.42 -7.53 19.27
C ASP A 225 18.64 -6.79 19.84
N ASN A 226 18.56 -5.46 19.92
CA ASN A 226 19.61 -4.58 20.39
C ASN A 226 20.90 -4.63 19.55
N ASP A 227 20.83 -5.09 18.29
CA ASP A 227 21.91 -5.03 17.31
C ASP A 227 21.66 -3.94 16.24
N PRO A 228 22.60 -3.01 16.02
CA PRO A 228 22.47 -2.05 14.91
C PRO A 228 22.64 -2.67 13.51
N ARG A 229 22.99 -3.96 13.36
CA ARG A 229 23.10 -4.62 12.06
C ARG A 229 21.81 -5.29 11.63
N LEU A 230 21.42 -5.03 10.38
CA LEU A 230 20.28 -5.66 9.72
C LEU A 230 20.64 -7.07 9.24
N THR A 231 19.65 -7.95 9.18
CA THR A 231 19.80 -9.32 8.69
C THR A 231 19.18 -9.49 7.29
N ILE A 232 19.93 -10.05 6.35
CA ILE A 232 19.40 -10.50 5.05
C ILE A 232 19.41 -12.03 5.05
N LEU A 233 18.24 -12.64 4.92
CA LEU A 233 18.08 -14.09 4.85
C LEU A 233 17.78 -14.55 3.42
N HIS A 234 18.65 -15.39 2.87
CA HIS A 234 18.43 -16.02 1.57
C HIS A 234 17.83 -17.41 1.75
N SER A 235 16.61 -17.62 1.24
CA SER A 235 15.88 -18.89 1.41
C SER A 235 15.11 -19.29 0.15
N ARG A 236 14.82 -20.57 0.00
CA ARG A 236 13.99 -21.13 -1.08
C ARG A 236 12.50 -21.09 -0.70
N GLY A 237 11.60 -21.27 -1.66
CA GLY A 237 10.18 -21.48 -1.40
C GLY A 237 9.51 -20.34 -0.64
N LEU A 238 9.89 -19.09 -0.94
CA LEU A 238 9.25 -17.88 -0.41
C LEU A 238 8.00 -17.45 -1.20
N GLY A 239 7.75 -18.13 -2.33
CA GLY A 239 6.70 -17.81 -3.30
C GLY A 239 7.25 -17.92 -4.72
N LYS A 240 6.39 -18.17 -5.70
CA LYS A 240 6.80 -18.35 -7.10
C LYS A 240 7.19 -17.05 -7.77
N ARG A 241 6.58 -15.94 -7.35
CA ARG A 241 6.79 -14.60 -7.96
C ARG A 241 7.56 -13.64 -7.07
N THR A 242 7.94 -14.07 -5.88
CA THR A 242 8.56 -13.25 -4.83
C THR A 242 10.05 -13.13 -5.06
N ALA A 243 10.52 -11.90 -5.27
CA ALA A 243 11.95 -11.59 -5.31
C ALA A 243 12.54 -11.49 -3.90
N GLY A 244 11.86 -10.76 -3.02
CA GLY A 244 12.14 -10.56 -1.63
C GLY A 244 10.89 -10.07 -0.91
N TYR A 245 10.98 -10.00 0.43
CA TYR A 245 9.99 -9.34 1.26
C TYR A 245 10.63 -8.84 2.56
N TYR A 246 10.10 -7.74 3.08
CA TYR A 246 10.26 -7.29 4.45
C TYR A 246 9.08 -7.83 5.28
N SER A 247 9.40 -8.44 6.42
CA SER A 247 8.40 -8.81 7.41
C SER A 247 8.65 -8.09 8.70
N SER A 248 7.75 -7.20 9.05
CA SER A 248 7.93 -6.45 10.27
C SER A 248 7.37 -7.15 11.50
N ALA A 249 6.75 -8.33 11.32
CA ALA A 249 6.51 -9.28 12.41
C ALA A 249 7.82 -9.59 13.15
N ASP A 250 8.95 -9.54 12.44
CA ASP A 250 10.28 -9.74 13.00
C ASP A 250 10.75 -8.61 13.92
N GLN A 251 10.11 -7.43 13.88
CA GLN A 251 10.35 -6.28 14.78
C GLN A 251 9.77 -6.49 16.19
N TYR A 252 9.18 -7.65 16.46
CA TYR A 252 8.46 -7.94 17.69
C TYR A 252 8.98 -9.15 18.43
N SER A 253 8.71 -9.19 19.74
CA SER A 253 8.85 -10.42 20.50
C SER A 253 7.93 -11.53 19.99
N GLN A 254 8.41 -12.78 20.05
CA GLN A 254 7.62 -13.99 19.81
C GLN A 254 6.40 -14.14 20.74
N LEU A 255 6.36 -13.40 21.85
CA LEU A 255 5.19 -13.30 22.71
C LEU A 255 4.00 -12.59 22.02
N ILE A 256 4.29 -11.72 21.05
CA ILE A 256 3.30 -11.02 20.21
C ILE A 256 3.00 -11.86 18.98
N ASN A 257 4.00 -12.13 18.13
CA ASN A 257 3.83 -12.96 16.93
C ASN A 257 4.75 -14.20 16.99
N PRO A 258 4.21 -15.43 17.03
CA PRO A 258 5.00 -16.65 17.20
C PRO A 258 5.96 -16.95 16.03
N TYR A 259 5.76 -16.33 14.87
CA TYR A 259 6.59 -16.47 13.67
C TYR A 259 7.68 -15.40 13.55
N SER A 260 7.77 -14.47 14.50
CA SER A 260 8.85 -13.49 14.55
C SER A 260 10.24 -14.14 14.69
N ASN A 261 11.21 -13.62 13.94
CA ASN A 261 12.64 -13.88 14.10
C ASN A 261 13.35 -12.93 15.06
N GLU A 262 12.61 -11.99 15.66
CA GLU A 262 13.06 -11.00 16.64
C GLU A 262 14.34 -10.31 16.17
N ARG A 263 14.31 -9.68 14.99
CA ARG A 263 15.42 -8.90 14.41
C ARG A 263 14.95 -8.05 13.23
N GLU A 264 15.68 -6.97 12.95
CA GLU A 264 15.47 -6.17 11.74
C GLU A 264 15.98 -6.94 10.52
N MET A 265 15.08 -7.48 9.69
CA MET A 265 15.47 -8.34 8.57
C MET A 265 14.66 -8.24 7.28
N PHE A 266 15.31 -8.66 6.20
CA PHE A 266 14.72 -8.88 4.87
C PHE A 266 14.92 -10.32 4.43
N TYR A 267 13.99 -10.81 3.64
CA TYR A 267 14.03 -12.14 3.02
C TYR A 267 14.28 -11.97 1.54
N ILE A 268 15.20 -12.76 0.98
CA ILE A 268 15.46 -12.78 -0.46
C ILE A 268 15.32 -14.21 -0.98
N SER A 269 14.56 -14.34 -2.07
CA SER A 269 14.31 -15.61 -2.71
C SER A 269 15.56 -16.11 -3.42
N ALA A 270 16.09 -17.23 -2.93
CA ALA A 270 17.16 -17.97 -3.59
C ALA A 270 16.69 -18.74 -4.84
N ASP A 271 15.38 -18.74 -5.11
CA ASP A 271 14.76 -19.36 -6.29
C ASP A 271 14.59 -18.38 -7.45
N SER A 272 14.57 -17.07 -7.17
CA SER A 272 14.47 -16.05 -8.19
C SER A 272 15.78 -15.95 -8.97
N ASN A 273 15.76 -16.32 -10.25
CA ASN A 273 16.93 -16.19 -11.11
C ASN A 273 17.35 -14.73 -11.34
N ASN A 274 16.43 -13.78 -11.13
CA ASN A 274 16.69 -12.35 -11.29
C ASN A 274 17.22 -11.71 -10.00
N ALA A 275 16.85 -12.22 -8.81
CA ALA A 275 17.35 -11.74 -7.51
C ALA A 275 18.64 -12.46 -7.07
N ARG A 276 19.62 -12.58 -7.97
CA ARG A 276 20.94 -13.10 -7.58
C ARG A 276 21.79 -11.97 -6.97
N PRO A 277 22.51 -12.20 -5.86
CA PRO A 277 23.47 -11.24 -5.36
C PRO A 277 24.41 -10.74 -6.46
N GLY A 278 24.88 -9.50 -6.34
CA GLY A 278 25.74 -8.81 -7.30
C GLY A 278 25.04 -8.29 -8.55
N SER A 279 23.74 -8.55 -8.74
CA SER A 279 22.91 -8.04 -9.84
C SER A 279 22.18 -6.74 -9.47
N ALA A 280 21.83 -5.95 -10.49
CA ALA A 280 21.10 -4.69 -10.29
C ALA A 280 19.70 -4.91 -9.69
N PHE A 281 18.99 -5.95 -10.12
CA PHE A 281 17.66 -6.27 -9.60
C PHE A 281 17.70 -6.67 -8.12
N TYR A 282 18.68 -7.49 -7.70
CA TYR A 282 18.86 -7.83 -6.29
C TYR A 282 19.18 -6.60 -5.44
N ASP A 283 20.12 -5.76 -5.88
CA ASP A 283 20.49 -4.56 -5.11
C ASP A 283 19.34 -3.53 -5.06
N GLY A 284 18.52 -3.44 -6.11
CA GLY A 284 17.27 -2.66 -6.12
C GLY A 284 16.23 -3.22 -5.16
N THR A 285 16.04 -4.54 -5.14
CA THR A 285 15.16 -5.21 -4.16
C THR A 285 15.61 -4.87 -2.73
N LEU A 286 16.91 -4.88 -2.42
CA LEU A 286 17.37 -4.47 -1.09
C LEU A 286 17.07 -3.00 -0.75
N ALA A 287 17.11 -2.10 -1.74
CA ALA A 287 16.74 -0.71 -1.55
C ALA A 287 15.24 -0.55 -1.28
N HIS A 288 14.41 -1.29 -2.01
CA HIS A 288 12.97 -1.37 -1.82
C HIS A 288 12.63 -1.88 -0.40
N GLU A 289 13.13 -3.04 0.00
CA GLU A 289 12.83 -3.61 1.33
C GLU A 289 13.35 -2.76 2.49
N PHE A 290 14.51 -2.11 2.31
CA PHE A 290 15.03 -1.21 3.33
C PHE A 290 14.18 0.06 3.48
N GLN A 291 13.54 0.52 2.40
CA GLN A 291 12.57 1.61 2.48
C GLN A 291 11.42 1.21 3.40
N HIS A 292 10.81 0.03 3.22
CA HIS A 292 9.70 -0.40 4.07
C HIS A 292 10.09 -0.42 5.56
N MET A 293 11.29 -0.89 5.90
CA MET A 293 11.77 -0.90 7.29
C MET A 293 11.98 0.50 7.88
N ILE A 294 12.47 1.45 7.08
CA ILE A 294 12.58 2.85 7.49
C ILE A 294 11.19 3.46 7.66
N HIS A 295 10.35 3.28 6.64
CA HIS A 295 9.01 3.83 6.61
C HIS A 295 8.24 3.37 7.82
N TRP A 296 8.28 2.07 8.06
CA TRP A 296 7.73 1.45 9.23
C TRP A 296 8.14 2.13 10.55
N ASN A 297 9.42 2.47 10.74
CA ASN A 297 9.83 3.10 11.98
C ASN A 297 9.29 4.54 12.12
N ASN A 298 9.01 5.21 11.00
CA ASN A 298 8.59 6.60 10.94
C ASN A 298 7.07 6.79 10.95
N ASP A 299 6.37 6.06 10.09
CA ASP A 299 4.92 6.11 9.89
C ASP A 299 4.41 4.74 9.40
N ARG A 300 3.45 4.18 10.13
CA ARG A 300 3.16 2.73 10.06
C ARG A 300 1.83 2.41 9.46
N ASN A 301 0.89 3.29 9.70
CA ASN A 301 -0.47 3.24 9.21
C ASN A 301 -0.62 4.02 7.90
N GLU A 302 0.49 4.37 7.24
CA GLU A 302 0.49 4.94 5.91
C GLU A 302 -0.19 3.99 4.91
N ASP A 303 -0.95 4.55 3.97
CA ASP A 303 -1.67 3.79 2.95
C ASP A 303 -0.69 2.98 2.10
N SER A 304 -1.04 1.72 1.83
CA SER A 304 -0.25 0.78 1.02
C SER A 304 0.28 1.38 -0.28
N TRP A 305 -0.56 2.13 -1.01
CA TRP A 305 -0.16 2.70 -2.32
C TRP A 305 0.96 3.75 -2.18
N VAL A 306 1.02 4.46 -1.05
CA VAL A 306 2.11 5.40 -0.77
C VAL A 306 3.37 4.64 -0.38
N ASN A 307 3.23 3.67 0.53
CA ASN A 307 4.33 2.87 1.03
C ASN A 307 5.05 2.13 -0.13
N GLU A 308 4.31 1.41 -0.96
CA GLU A 308 4.83 0.70 -2.13
C GLU A 308 5.41 1.67 -3.17
N GLY A 309 4.76 2.80 -3.41
CA GLY A 309 5.28 3.83 -4.32
C GLY A 309 6.62 4.41 -3.87
N MET A 310 6.79 4.64 -2.57
CA MET A 310 8.04 5.14 -1.99
C MET A 310 9.14 4.07 -2.00
N SER A 311 8.79 2.79 -1.84
CA SER A 311 9.73 1.68 -2.01
C SER A 311 10.23 1.53 -3.45
N GLU A 312 9.36 1.69 -4.45
CA GLU A 312 9.80 1.72 -5.85
C GLU A 312 10.65 2.95 -6.16
N LEU A 313 10.30 4.10 -5.55
CA LEU A 313 11.14 5.29 -5.65
C LEU A 313 12.53 5.05 -5.02
N ALA A 314 12.64 4.26 -3.95
CA ALA A 314 13.92 3.93 -3.34
C ALA A 314 14.84 3.15 -4.29
N SER A 315 14.28 2.23 -5.09
CA SER A 315 15.01 1.57 -6.18
C SER A 315 15.56 2.60 -7.19
N LEU A 316 14.71 3.52 -7.65
CA LEU A 316 15.10 4.58 -8.60
C LEU A 316 16.20 5.49 -8.04
N LEU A 317 16.06 5.97 -6.79
CA LEU A 317 17.03 6.85 -6.14
C LEU A 317 18.42 6.20 -5.97
N ASN A 318 18.46 4.87 -5.88
CA ASN A 318 19.71 4.11 -5.84
C ASN A 318 20.28 3.77 -7.24
N GLY A 319 19.65 4.27 -8.30
CA GLY A 319 20.07 4.08 -9.69
C GLY A 319 19.68 2.72 -10.25
N PHE A 320 18.61 2.12 -9.74
CA PHE A 320 18.04 0.88 -10.24
C PHE A 320 16.75 1.13 -10.99
N ASP A 321 16.49 0.26 -11.96
CA ASP A 321 15.20 0.19 -12.63
C ASP A 321 14.26 -0.68 -11.77
N PRO A 322 13.15 -0.13 -11.24
CA PRO A 322 12.18 -0.88 -10.45
C PRO A 322 11.52 -2.02 -11.23
N GLY A 323 11.49 -1.94 -12.58
CA GLY A 323 11.01 -3.04 -13.42
C GLY A 323 10.07 -2.58 -14.53
N GLY A 324 9.01 -3.35 -14.77
CA GLY A 324 8.05 -3.12 -15.87
C GLY A 324 6.62 -2.84 -15.39
N ALA A 325 6.44 -2.41 -14.15
CA ALA A 325 5.13 -2.16 -13.53
C ALA A 325 4.41 -0.97 -14.20
N GLU A 326 5.15 0.04 -14.64
CA GLU A 326 4.66 1.16 -15.46
C GLU A 326 4.06 0.68 -16.79
N ILE A 327 4.58 -0.42 -17.36
CA ILE A 327 3.98 -1.05 -18.55
C ILE A 327 2.64 -1.71 -18.21
N ALA A 328 2.51 -2.31 -17.03
CA ALA A 328 1.25 -2.89 -16.57
C ALA A 328 0.19 -1.79 -16.37
N TYR A 329 0.52 -0.75 -15.62
CA TYR A 329 -0.38 0.40 -15.41
C TYR A 329 -0.78 1.08 -16.72
N SER A 330 0.16 1.31 -17.65
CA SER A 330 -0.19 1.93 -18.94
C SER A 330 -1.17 1.07 -19.75
N ARG A 331 -1.29 -0.23 -19.51
CA ARG A 331 -2.32 -1.07 -20.15
C ARG A 331 -3.66 -1.01 -19.44
N GLU A 332 -3.65 -0.69 -18.15
CA GLU A 332 -4.82 -0.68 -17.26
C GLU A 332 -4.88 0.65 -16.47
N PRO A 333 -5.00 1.80 -17.16
CA PRO A 333 -4.97 3.12 -16.50
C PRO A 333 -6.19 3.41 -15.61
N ASP A 334 -7.22 2.57 -15.67
CA ASP A 334 -8.37 2.61 -14.74
C ASP A 334 -8.08 1.94 -13.38
N THR A 335 -6.82 1.57 -13.12
CA THR A 335 -6.36 1.16 -11.79
C THR A 335 -6.48 2.33 -10.82
N GLN A 336 -7.22 2.15 -9.73
CA GLN A 336 -7.36 3.17 -8.68
C GLN A 336 -6.03 3.39 -7.96
N LEU A 337 -5.49 4.62 -8.06
CA LEU A 337 -4.22 4.99 -7.41
C LEU A 337 -4.28 4.84 -5.88
N THR A 338 -5.40 5.21 -5.25
CA THR A 338 -5.51 5.33 -3.79
C THR A 338 -6.04 4.07 -3.11
N THR A 339 -5.73 2.89 -3.65
CA THR A 339 -6.06 1.60 -3.04
C THR A 339 -5.00 0.57 -3.43
N TRP A 340 -5.00 -0.55 -2.71
CA TRP A 340 -4.27 -1.75 -3.08
C TRP A 340 -5.24 -2.90 -3.32
N ALA A 341 -4.90 -3.78 -4.24
CA ALA A 341 -5.67 -4.99 -4.51
C ALA A 341 -5.19 -6.15 -3.63
N ASP A 342 -6.14 -7.01 -3.27
CA ASP A 342 -5.90 -8.21 -2.47
C ASP A 342 -5.53 -9.38 -3.41
N PRO A 343 -4.32 -9.95 -3.28
CA PRO A 343 -3.90 -11.10 -4.07
C PRO A 343 -4.83 -12.31 -3.93
N GLY A 344 -5.53 -12.45 -2.81
CA GLY A 344 -6.53 -13.49 -2.53
C GLY A 344 -7.75 -13.43 -3.46
N ASP A 345 -8.06 -12.26 -4.03
CA ASP A 345 -9.12 -12.10 -5.03
C ASP A 345 -8.67 -12.51 -6.45
N GLY A 346 -7.39 -12.87 -6.62
CA GLY A 346 -6.81 -13.25 -7.90
C GLY A 346 -6.46 -12.06 -8.80
N GLU A 347 -6.38 -10.87 -8.22
CA GLU A 347 -5.96 -9.64 -8.89
C GLU A 347 -4.42 -9.56 -8.98
N ASP A 348 -3.93 -8.92 -10.05
CA ASP A 348 -2.49 -8.72 -10.29
C ASP A 348 -2.09 -7.30 -9.85
N ASN A 349 -1.30 -7.20 -8.78
CA ASN A 349 -0.87 -5.92 -8.22
C ASN A 349 0.10 -5.14 -9.11
N SER A 350 0.54 -5.69 -10.25
CA SER A 350 1.48 -5.03 -11.16
C SER A 350 1.04 -3.64 -11.60
N ALA A 351 -0.25 -3.43 -11.86
CA ALA A 351 -0.76 -2.13 -12.26
C ALA A 351 -0.81 -1.15 -11.08
N HIS A 352 -1.06 -1.62 -9.86
CA HIS A 352 -0.98 -0.82 -8.63
C HIS A 352 0.46 -0.35 -8.37
N TYR A 353 1.43 -1.26 -8.45
CA TYR A 353 2.87 -0.92 -8.41
C TYR A 353 3.21 0.16 -9.45
N GLY A 354 2.73 -0.01 -10.69
CA GLY A 354 2.96 0.95 -11.77
C GLY A 354 2.35 2.32 -11.50
N ALA A 355 1.09 2.36 -11.02
CA ALA A 355 0.40 3.60 -10.69
C ALA A 355 1.15 4.38 -9.60
N SER A 356 1.48 3.70 -8.49
CA SER A 356 2.18 4.29 -7.35
C SER A 356 3.59 4.75 -7.73
N TYR A 357 4.38 3.92 -8.41
CA TYR A 357 5.72 4.28 -8.85
C TYR A 357 5.72 5.51 -9.77
N LEU A 358 4.82 5.53 -10.76
CA LEU A 358 4.68 6.67 -11.66
C LEU A 358 4.25 7.92 -10.91
N PHE A 359 3.30 7.83 -9.99
CA PHE A 359 2.87 9.00 -9.22
C PHE A 359 3.99 9.56 -8.34
N MET A 360 4.74 8.72 -7.63
CA MET A 360 5.86 9.18 -6.78
C MET A 360 6.99 9.78 -7.61
N THR A 361 7.33 9.17 -8.74
CA THR A 361 8.36 9.68 -9.64
C THR A 361 7.94 11.02 -10.25
N TYR A 362 6.68 11.14 -10.67
CA TYR A 362 6.11 12.39 -11.15
C TYR A 362 6.15 13.49 -10.09
N PHE A 363 5.77 13.16 -8.85
CA PHE A 363 5.80 14.11 -7.75
C PHE A 363 7.22 14.58 -7.46
N LEU A 364 8.19 13.66 -7.44
CA LEU A 364 9.60 13.98 -7.28
C LEU A 364 10.11 14.89 -8.41
N ASP A 365 9.84 14.56 -9.67
CA ASP A 365 10.28 15.34 -10.83
C ASP A 365 9.69 16.76 -10.83
N ARG A 366 8.40 16.88 -10.48
CA ARG A 366 7.67 18.15 -10.51
C ARG A 366 7.99 19.06 -9.32
N PHE A 367 8.14 18.49 -8.13
CA PHE A 367 8.23 19.27 -6.89
C PHE A 367 9.57 19.19 -6.18
N GLY A 368 10.42 18.23 -6.55
CA GLY A 368 11.76 18.04 -6.02
C GLY A 368 11.81 17.23 -4.73
N GLU A 369 13.03 16.91 -4.32
CA GLU A 369 13.30 16.03 -3.17
C GLU A 369 12.72 16.58 -1.87
N GLU A 370 12.90 17.87 -1.58
CA GLU A 370 12.51 18.45 -0.29
C GLU A 370 11.01 18.27 0.00
N LEU A 371 10.16 18.45 -1.02
CA LEU A 371 8.73 18.24 -0.85
C LEU A 371 8.39 16.76 -0.74
N THR A 372 9.08 15.89 -1.49
CA THR A 372 8.87 14.44 -1.44
C THR A 372 9.26 13.87 -0.07
N LYS A 373 10.39 14.32 0.50
CA LYS A 373 10.81 13.99 1.87
C LYS A 373 9.80 14.51 2.90
N ALA A 374 9.17 15.65 2.65
CA ALA A 374 8.13 16.19 3.52
C ALA A 374 6.83 15.35 3.51
N VAL A 375 6.51 14.68 2.41
CA VAL A 375 5.41 13.69 2.36
C VAL A 375 5.77 12.50 3.25
N VAL A 376 6.96 11.91 3.07
CA VAL A 376 7.43 10.77 3.88
C VAL A 376 7.51 11.08 5.38
N ALA A 377 7.72 12.35 5.73
CA ALA A 377 7.78 12.81 7.13
C ALA A 377 6.42 13.29 7.67
N SER A 378 5.36 13.28 6.87
CA SER A 378 4.01 13.63 7.32
C SER A 378 3.45 12.49 8.18
N PRO A 379 2.73 12.79 9.27
CA PRO A 379 1.98 11.78 10.02
C PRO A 379 0.56 11.56 9.48
N GLU A 380 0.24 12.17 8.33
CA GLU A 380 -1.06 12.07 7.67
C GLU A 380 -0.97 11.07 6.53
N ASN A 381 -1.99 10.23 6.35
CA ASN A 381 -1.91 9.09 5.44
C ASN A 381 -2.50 9.40 4.06
N GLY A 382 -2.00 8.70 3.05
CA GLY A 382 -2.49 8.71 1.68
C GLY A 382 -2.42 10.10 1.08
N ALA A 383 -3.51 10.50 0.41
CA ALA A 383 -3.64 11.83 -0.18
C ALA A 383 -3.48 12.98 0.84
N ALA A 384 -3.79 12.74 2.12
CA ALA A 384 -3.67 13.77 3.15
C ALA A 384 -2.21 14.14 3.46
N GLY A 385 -1.28 13.18 3.38
CA GLY A 385 0.16 13.43 3.53
C GLY A 385 0.73 14.37 2.46
N PHE A 386 0.26 14.23 1.21
CA PHE A 386 0.60 15.16 0.13
C PHE A 386 0.05 16.56 0.37
N ASP A 387 -1.23 16.65 0.76
CA ASP A 387 -1.87 17.92 1.07
C ASP A 387 -1.20 18.65 2.24
N ASP A 388 -0.81 17.92 3.29
CA ASP A 388 -0.07 18.46 4.43
C ASP A 388 1.31 19.00 4.00
N ALA A 389 2.09 18.22 3.24
CA ALA A 389 3.40 18.64 2.74
C ALA A 389 3.32 19.89 1.85
N LEU A 390 2.34 19.94 0.94
CA LEU A 390 2.07 21.09 0.07
C LEU A 390 1.70 22.33 0.89
N ALA A 391 0.76 22.19 1.83
CA ALA A 391 0.30 23.28 2.69
C ALA A 391 1.42 23.85 3.55
N ARG A 392 2.24 22.99 4.18
CA ARG A 392 3.42 23.40 4.98
C ARG A 392 4.46 24.13 4.15
N SER A 393 4.56 23.80 2.86
CA SER A 393 5.47 24.44 1.90
C SER A 393 4.87 25.69 1.25
N GLY A 394 3.67 26.12 1.65
CA GLY A 394 3.00 27.30 1.12
C GLY A 394 2.52 27.14 -0.33
N ARG A 395 2.38 25.91 -0.81
CA ARG A 395 1.88 25.61 -2.17
C ARG A 395 0.35 25.65 -2.20
N PRO A 396 -0.25 26.25 -3.25
CA PRO A 396 -1.70 26.30 -3.39
C PRO A 396 -2.31 25.01 -3.94
N GLU A 397 -1.52 24.15 -4.60
CA GLU A 397 -2.00 22.89 -5.16
C GLU A 397 -2.45 21.92 -4.06
N ARG A 398 -3.43 21.10 -4.39
CA ARG A 398 -3.90 19.97 -3.57
C ARG A 398 -3.72 18.66 -4.33
N PHE A 399 -3.85 17.54 -3.63
CA PHE A 399 -3.71 16.20 -4.21
C PHE A 399 -4.50 16.03 -5.51
N ASP A 400 -5.78 16.42 -5.53
CA ASP A 400 -6.65 16.33 -6.72
C ASP A 400 -6.15 17.18 -7.91
N ASP A 401 -5.43 18.27 -7.68
CA ASP A 401 -4.83 19.08 -8.74
C ASP A 401 -3.57 18.42 -9.32
N ILE A 402 -2.78 17.77 -8.45
CA ILE A 402 -1.60 17.01 -8.86
C ILE A 402 -2.03 15.78 -9.65
N PHE A 403 -3.03 15.05 -9.16
CA PHE A 403 -3.63 13.92 -9.86
C PHE A 403 -4.15 14.34 -11.25
N ALA A 404 -4.81 15.50 -11.35
CA ALA A 404 -5.31 16.02 -12.62
C ALA A 404 -4.22 16.34 -13.64
N ASP A 405 -3.07 16.83 -13.19
CA ASP A 405 -1.93 17.04 -14.08
C ASP A 405 -1.21 15.72 -14.39
N TRP A 406 -1.12 14.79 -13.42
CA TRP A 406 -0.47 13.49 -13.57
C TRP A 406 -1.13 12.61 -14.63
N VAL A 407 -2.47 12.51 -14.66
CA VAL A 407 -3.18 11.74 -15.70
C VAL A 407 -2.95 12.32 -17.10
N VAL A 408 -2.71 13.63 -17.21
CA VAL A 408 -2.30 14.28 -18.47
C VAL A 408 -0.83 13.98 -18.79
N ALA A 409 0.05 14.04 -17.79
CA ALA A 409 1.48 13.73 -17.92
C ALA A 409 1.71 12.30 -18.41
N ASN A 410 0.95 11.31 -17.90
CA ASN A 410 0.99 9.93 -18.36
C ASN A 410 0.76 9.79 -19.88
N TYR A 411 -0.10 10.62 -20.46
CA TYR A 411 -0.36 10.59 -21.91
C TYR A 411 0.68 11.38 -22.71
N LEU A 412 1.02 12.58 -22.23
CA LEU A 412 1.86 13.51 -22.99
C LEU A 412 3.33 13.14 -22.95
N ASP A 413 3.82 12.87 -21.74
CA ASP A 413 5.22 12.71 -21.38
C ASP A 413 6.16 13.73 -22.03
N GLN A 414 5.87 15.02 -21.81
CA GLN A 414 6.64 16.14 -22.34
C GLN A 414 6.93 17.18 -21.25
N PRO A 415 7.89 16.91 -20.33
CA PRO A 415 8.18 17.79 -19.20
C PRO A 415 8.62 19.20 -19.66
N ASP A 416 9.30 19.30 -20.81
CA ASP A 416 9.82 20.57 -21.35
C ASP A 416 8.74 21.48 -21.95
N THR A 417 7.48 21.04 -22.02
CA THR A 417 6.38 21.86 -22.56
C THR A 417 6.14 23.11 -21.72
N GLU A 418 6.36 23.02 -20.41
CA GLU A 418 6.19 24.13 -19.48
C GLU A 418 7.32 24.18 -18.44
N PRO A 419 7.70 25.36 -17.93
CA PRO A 419 8.78 25.48 -16.95
C PRO A 419 8.58 24.71 -15.64
N THR A 420 7.33 24.32 -15.34
CA THR A 420 6.98 23.58 -14.13
C THR A 420 7.15 22.06 -14.27
N GLY A 421 7.44 21.54 -15.48
CA GLY A 421 7.54 20.10 -15.71
C GLY A 421 6.20 19.35 -15.66
N ARG A 422 5.06 20.04 -15.47
CA ARG A 422 3.80 19.40 -15.04
C ARG A 422 3.20 18.36 -16.00
N PHE A 423 3.68 18.24 -17.24
CA PHE A 423 3.11 17.36 -18.27
C PHE A 423 4.07 16.26 -18.75
N GLY A 424 5.02 15.85 -17.92
CA GLY A 424 5.81 14.64 -18.20
C GLY A 424 6.79 14.30 -17.09
N TYR A 425 7.65 13.34 -17.40
CA TYR A 425 8.66 12.79 -16.52
C TYR A 425 10.05 13.23 -16.97
N SER A 426 10.91 13.57 -16.02
CA SER A 426 12.32 13.92 -16.29
C SER A 426 13.25 12.75 -16.04
N ALA A 427 12.89 11.88 -15.08
CA ALA A 427 13.68 10.72 -14.69
C ALA A 427 13.42 9.46 -15.55
N ILE A 428 12.23 9.35 -16.15
CA ILE A 428 11.75 8.15 -16.86
C ILE A 428 10.98 8.52 -18.14
N ASP A 429 10.71 7.53 -19.01
CA ASP A 429 9.96 7.65 -20.27
C ASP A 429 8.93 6.52 -20.34
N PRO A 430 7.78 6.65 -19.62
CA PRO A 430 6.80 5.59 -19.55
C PRO A 430 5.99 5.45 -20.85
N PRO A 431 5.52 4.23 -21.18
CA PRO A 431 4.64 4.03 -22.32
C PRO A 431 3.31 4.81 -22.16
N GLN A 432 2.79 5.31 -23.27
CA GLN A 432 1.47 5.96 -23.28
C GLN A 432 0.37 5.02 -22.78
N PRO A 433 -0.61 5.53 -22.01
CA PRO A 433 -1.72 4.76 -21.49
C PRO A 433 -2.62 4.24 -22.62
N ALA A 434 -3.24 3.10 -22.38
CA ALA A 434 -4.18 2.46 -23.26
C ALA A 434 -5.42 3.36 -23.41
N MET A 435 -5.90 3.45 -24.66
CA MET A 435 -7.16 4.13 -24.93
C MET A 435 -8.29 3.14 -24.67
N VAL A 436 -9.24 3.48 -23.79
CA VAL A 436 -10.45 2.68 -23.63
C VAL A 436 -11.30 2.72 -24.90
N GLU A 437 -11.31 3.86 -25.60
CA GLU A 437 -12.07 4.04 -26.83
C GLU A 437 -11.39 4.96 -27.85
N THR A 438 -11.74 4.79 -29.13
CA THR A 438 -11.34 5.71 -30.21
C THR A 438 -12.51 6.03 -31.13
N HIS A 439 -13.01 7.26 -31.03
CA HIS A 439 -14.11 7.74 -31.87
C HIS A 439 -13.62 8.39 -33.16
N ARG A 440 -14.24 8.00 -34.28
CA ARG A 440 -13.93 8.51 -35.63
C ARG A 440 -15.13 9.11 -36.36
N ARG A 441 -16.32 9.00 -35.78
CA ARG A 441 -17.59 9.41 -36.36
C ARG A 441 -18.42 10.07 -35.28
N PHE A 442 -18.99 11.23 -35.59
CA PHE A 442 -19.79 12.02 -34.67
C PHE A 442 -21.14 12.35 -35.32
N PRO A 443 -22.25 12.44 -34.55
CA PRO A 443 -22.30 12.33 -33.10
C PRO A 443 -22.12 10.91 -32.57
N VAL A 444 -21.65 10.78 -31.33
CA VAL A 444 -21.55 9.52 -30.59
C VAL A 444 -21.98 9.73 -29.14
N SER A 445 -22.63 8.73 -28.55
CA SER A 445 -22.95 8.68 -27.13
C SER A 445 -22.53 7.33 -26.58
N ALA A 446 -21.96 7.31 -25.38
CA ALA A 446 -21.57 6.08 -24.69
C ALA A 446 -21.70 6.22 -23.18
N SER A 447 -21.70 5.07 -22.51
CA SER A 447 -21.76 4.91 -21.06
C SER A 447 -20.65 3.96 -20.63
N ALA A 448 -20.00 4.24 -19.50
CA ALA A 448 -18.93 3.42 -18.95
C ALA A 448 -18.85 3.61 -17.43
N GLN A 449 -17.92 2.87 -16.81
CA GLN A 449 -17.52 3.02 -15.42
C GLN A 449 -16.03 3.32 -15.37
N VAL A 450 -15.61 4.04 -14.33
CA VAL A 450 -14.21 4.32 -14.02
C VAL A 450 -14.01 4.20 -12.51
N SER A 451 -12.89 3.65 -12.08
CA SER A 451 -12.52 3.56 -10.68
C SER A 451 -12.25 4.95 -10.09
N GLN A 452 -12.39 5.11 -8.77
CA GLN A 452 -11.97 6.37 -8.12
C GLN A 452 -10.47 6.53 -8.31
N TYR A 453 -9.99 7.72 -8.64
CA TYR A 453 -8.57 7.97 -8.95
C TYR A 453 -7.97 7.01 -10.00
N GLY A 454 -8.80 6.43 -10.88
CA GLY A 454 -8.42 5.80 -12.14
C GLY A 454 -8.68 6.73 -13.32
N ALA A 455 -8.25 6.37 -14.54
CA ALA A 455 -8.41 7.22 -15.72
C ALA A 455 -8.81 6.46 -16.99
N ASP A 456 -9.92 6.92 -17.59
CA ASP A 456 -10.36 6.53 -18.92
C ASP A 456 -9.83 7.50 -19.98
N TYR A 457 -9.06 6.98 -20.94
CA TYR A 457 -8.53 7.75 -22.07
C TYR A 457 -9.30 7.48 -23.36
N ILE A 458 -10.02 8.49 -23.86
CA ILE A 458 -10.87 8.38 -25.06
C ILE A 458 -10.29 9.25 -26.17
N ARG A 459 -9.83 8.62 -27.25
CA ARG A 459 -9.22 9.33 -28.38
C ARG A 459 -10.27 9.81 -29.39
N LEU A 460 -10.19 11.08 -29.76
CA LEU A 460 -11.04 11.70 -30.76
C LEU A 460 -10.27 11.89 -32.07
N ARG A 461 -10.80 11.38 -33.18
CA ARG A 461 -10.25 11.57 -34.52
C ARG A 461 -11.36 11.95 -35.49
N GLY A 462 -11.03 12.73 -36.51
CA GLY A 462 -11.99 13.13 -37.53
C GLY A 462 -11.73 14.55 -38.00
N ASN A 463 -12.80 15.28 -38.27
CA ASN A 463 -12.79 16.65 -38.72
C ASN A 463 -13.88 17.45 -38.02
N GLY A 464 -13.73 18.77 -38.03
CA GLY A 464 -14.69 19.69 -37.42
C GLY A 464 -14.38 19.96 -35.95
N LYS A 465 -15.14 20.91 -35.41
CA LYS A 465 -15.18 21.20 -33.98
C LYS A 465 -16.23 20.34 -33.31
N LEU A 466 -15.95 19.89 -32.09
CA LEU A 466 -16.86 19.05 -31.32
C LEU A 466 -17.23 19.71 -30.00
N ASP A 467 -18.46 19.48 -29.58
CA ASP A 467 -18.94 19.71 -28.22
C ASP A 467 -19.03 18.37 -27.49
N VAL A 468 -18.58 18.36 -26.24
CA VAL A 468 -18.65 17.23 -25.31
C VAL A 468 -19.64 17.58 -24.22
N VAL A 469 -20.66 16.75 -24.04
CA VAL A 469 -21.61 16.82 -22.93
C VAL A 469 -21.38 15.60 -22.05
N PHE A 470 -21.16 15.83 -20.76
CA PHE A 470 -20.87 14.79 -19.77
C PHE A 470 -21.97 14.72 -18.72
N SER A 471 -22.28 13.50 -18.26
CA SER A 471 -23.19 13.24 -17.14
C SER A 471 -22.73 12.01 -16.36
N GLY A 472 -22.14 12.23 -15.19
CA GLY A 472 -21.80 11.21 -14.20
C GLY A 472 -22.82 11.14 -13.06
N GLN A 473 -22.72 10.11 -12.21
CA GLN A 473 -23.46 10.07 -10.95
C GLN A 473 -23.03 11.21 -10.01
N ALA A 474 -23.95 11.77 -9.24
CA ALA A 474 -23.68 12.87 -8.31
C ALA A 474 -23.26 12.40 -6.90
N THR A 475 -23.54 11.15 -6.58
CA THR A 475 -23.26 10.54 -5.27
C THR A 475 -22.76 9.11 -5.45
N THR A 476 -21.94 8.64 -4.52
CA THR A 476 -21.50 7.24 -4.39
C THR A 476 -21.64 6.79 -2.93
N THR A 477 -21.27 5.55 -2.61
CA THR A 477 -21.33 4.97 -1.27
C THR A 477 -19.94 4.67 -0.71
N LEU A 478 -19.80 4.58 0.62
CA LEU A 478 -18.54 4.12 1.24
C LEU A 478 -18.31 2.64 0.95
N VAL A 479 -19.38 1.86 1.09
CA VAL A 479 -19.38 0.41 0.91
C VAL A 479 -20.63 -0.03 0.15
N ASP A 480 -20.57 -1.17 -0.55
CA ASP A 480 -21.70 -1.79 -1.26
C ASP A 480 -22.74 -2.44 -0.31
N THR A 481 -23.37 -1.62 0.52
CA THR A 481 -24.55 -1.99 1.32
C THR A 481 -25.41 -0.77 1.61
N GLN A 482 -26.54 -0.96 2.28
CA GLN A 482 -27.31 0.16 2.84
C GLN A 482 -27.49 -0.06 4.35
N PRO A 483 -27.45 1.02 5.15
CA PRO A 483 -27.90 0.98 6.53
C PRO A 483 -29.31 0.39 6.67
N ARG A 484 -29.62 -0.20 7.81
CA ARG A 484 -30.96 -0.75 8.10
C ARG A 484 -31.86 0.35 8.65
N GLY A 485 -32.00 1.41 7.86
CA GLY A 485 -32.60 2.67 8.28
C GLY A 485 -32.09 3.78 7.39
N VAL A 486 -31.54 4.82 8.00
CA VAL A 486 -30.79 5.89 7.35
C VAL A 486 -29.32 5.86 7.76
N HIS A 487 -29.00 5.50 9.01
CA HIS A 487 -27.63 5.52 9.55
C HIS A 487 -27.19 4.15 10.06
N ALA A 488 -25.90 3.85 9.91
CA ALA A 488 -25.24 2.73 10.55
C ALA A 488 -23.83 3.14 11.00
N TRP A 489 -23.29 2.44 11.99
CA TRP A 489 -21.90 2.63 12.41
C TRP A 489 -20.98 1.96 11.40
N TRP A 490 -20.08 2.73 10.78
CA TRP A 490 -19.04 2.23 9.90
C TRP A 490 -17.68 2.25 10.62
N SER A 491 -16.90 1.19 10.49
CA SER A 491 -15.60 1.04 11.16
C SER A 491 -14.50 1.95 10.63
N ASN A 492 -14.72 2.59 9.48
CA ASN A 492 -13.67 3.07 8.60
C ASN A 492 -12.88 1.92 7.93
N ARG A 493 -11.96 2.29 7.05
CA ARG A 493 -10.97 1.40 6.43
C ARG A 493 -9.59 2.05 6.51
N GLY A 494 -8.55 1.25 6.62
CA GLY A 494 -7.17 1.73 6.69
C GLY A 494 -6.20 0.61 7.03
N ASP A 495 -4.93 0.82 6.69
CA ASP A 495 -3.83 -0.09 6.98
C ASP A 495 -3.29 0.18 8.40
N ASP A 496 -2.67 -0.84 9.02
CA ASP A 496 -2.12 -0.87 10.38
C ASP A 496 -2.95 -0.10 11.42
N SER A 497 -4.25 -0.41 11.53
CA SER A 497 -5.22 0.37 12.29
C SER A 497 -5.90 -0.43 13.42
N ASP A 498 -6.35 0.26 14.49
CA ASP A 498 -7.10 -0.26 15.65
C ASP A 498 -8.34 0.62 15.94
N ALA A 499 -9.37 0.48 15.12
CA ALA A 499 -10.60 1.26 15.24
C ALA A 499 -11.54 0.68 16.31
N THR A 500 -11.99 1.50 17.26
CA THR A 500 -12.82 1.06 18.40
C THR A 500 -14.14 1.82 18.50
N LEU A 501 -15.20 1.13 18.93
CA LEU A 501 -16.50 1.69 19.30
C LEU A 501 -16.88 1.16 20.68
N THR A 502 -16.81 2.02 21.70
CA THR A 502 -16.90 1.60 23.12
C THR A 502 -18.08 2.26 23.84
N ARG A 503 -18.73 1.52 24.75
CA ARG A 503 -19.79 2.03 25.62
C ARG A 503 -19.86 1.28 26.95
N ALA A 504 -20.21 1.99 28.03
CA ALA A 504 -20.48 1.38 29.34
C ALA A 504 -21.93 0.87 29.46
N PHE A 505 -22.12 -0.29 30.11
CA PHE A 505 -23.41 -0.89 30.42
C PHE A 505 -23.48 -1.38 31.87
N ASP A 506 -24.63 -1.14 32.52
CA ASP A 506 -24.92 -1.63 33.87
C ASP A 506 -25.75 -2.92 33.81
N LEU A 507 -25.10 -4.06 34.08
CA LEU A 507 -25.72 -5.39 34.13
C LEU A 507 -25.98 -5.86 35.58
N ARG A 508 -25.86 -4.98 36.58
CA ARG A 508 -25.99 -5.35 38.01
C ARG A 508 -27.37 -5.85 38.41
N ARG A 509 -28.39 -5.64 37.56
CA ARG A 509 -29.79 -5.97 37.84
C ARG A 509 -30.32 -7.17 37.05
N VAL A 510 -29.45 -7.87 36.33
CA VAL A 510 -29.82 -9.03 35.51
C VAL A 510 -28.93 -10.22 35.84
N SER A 511 -29.49 -11.43 35.77
CA SER A 511 -28.75 -12.68 35.99
C SER A 511 -28.17 -13.28 34.70
N THR A 512 -28.65 -12.82 33.55
CA THR A 512 -28.24 -13.23 32.21
C THR A 512 -28.43 -12.05 31.27
N ALA A 513 -27.56 -11.89 30.28
CA ALA A 513 -27.68 -10.85 29.27
C ALA A 513 -27.14 -11.35 27.92
N THR A 514 -27.74 -10.86 26.84
CA THR A 514 -27.32 -11.16 25.47
C THR A 514 -27.25 -9.85 24.71
N LEU A 515 -26.13 -9.64 24.02
CA LEU A 515 -25.96 -8.59 23.03
C LEU A 515 -26.47 -9.13 21.69
N SER A 516 -27.30 -8.37 20.99
CA SER A 516 -27.73 -8.68 19.62
C SER A 516 -27.52 -7.47 18.72
N PHE A 517 -27.11 -7.70 17.48
CA PHE A 517 -26.85 -6.64 16.50
C PHE A 517 -26.86 -7.20 15.07
N SER A 518 -27.09 -6.32 14.11
CA SER A 518 -26.91 -6.56 12.68
C SER A 518 -25.47 -6.22 12.29
N LEU A 519 -24.79 -7.11 11.57
CA LEU A 519 -23.42 -6.92 11.12
C LEU A 519 -23.28 -7.17 9.62
N TRP A 520 -22.63 -6.27 8.91
CA TRP A 520 -22.12 -6.47 7.55
C TRP A 520 -20.62 -6.23 7.59
N TYR A 521 -19.84 -7.08 6.93
CA TYR A 521 -18.39 -6.90 6.86
C TYR A 521 -17.80 -7.50 5.58
N HIS A 522 -16.77 -6.84 5.08
CA HIS A 522 -15.86 -7.33 4.05
C HIS A 522 -14.44 -6.95 4.49
N LEU A 523 -13.69 -7.95 4.91
CA LEU A 523 -12.36 -7.86 5.52
C LEU A 523 -11.39 -8.77 4.76
N GLU A 524 -10.09 -8.52 4.84
CA GLU A 524 -9.10 -9.45 4.31
C GLU A 524 -9.14 -10.78 5.09
N ASP A 525 -9.35 -11.91 4.39
CA ASP A 525 -9.61 -13.20 5.05
C ASP A 525 -8.35 -13.77 5.69
N GLY A 526 -8.35 -13.88 7.02
CA GLY A 526 -7.25 -14.45 7.79
C GLY A 526 -6.20 -13.44 8.26
N TRP A 527 -6.27 -12.19 7.81
CA TRP A 527 -5.32 -11.11 8.09
C TRP A 527 -5.93 -10.05 9.00
N ASP A 528 -7.10 -9.54 8.58
CA ASP A 528 -7.93 -8.56 9.26
C ASP A 528 -8.95 -9.21 10.19
N TYR A 529 -9.12 -8.65 11.40
CA TYR A 529 -10.08 -9.19 12.37
C TYR A 529 -10.90 -8.12 13.08
N ALA A 530 -12.20 -8.39 13.19
CA ALA A 530 -13.08 -7.66 14.10
C ALA A 530 -13.44 -8.51 15.33
N TYR A 531 -13.67 -7.82 16.45
CA TYR A 531 -13.95 -8.41 17.74
C TYR A 531 -15.09 -7.69 18.46
N VAL A 532 -15.86 -8.46 19.24
CA VAL A 532 -16.70 -7.96 20.32
C VAL A 532 -16.03 -8.37 21.61
N MET A 533 -15.87 -7.42 22.52
CA MET A 533 -15.19 -7.66 23.78
C MET A 533 -15.80 -6.89 24.93
N ALA A 534 -15.64 -7.43 26.14
CA ALA A 534 -16.10 -6.80 27.37
C ALA A 534 -14.97 -6.68 28.40
N SER A 535 -15.04 -5.62 29.21
CA SER A 535 -14.11 -5.36 30.30
C SER A 535 -14.88 -4.97 31.58
N SER A 536 -14.50 -5.59 32.70
CA SER A 536 -15.03 -5.27 34.04
C SER A 536 -14.02 -4.54 34.94
N ASP A 537 -12.85 -4.18 34.41
CA ASP A 537 -11.76 -3.54 35.16
C ASP A 537 -11.42 -2.12 34.65
N GLY A 538 -12.37 -1.48 33.98
CA GLY A 538 -12.24 -0.13 33.42
C GLY A 538 -11.39 -0.09 32.16
N GLY A 539 -11.39 -1.17 31.36
CA GLY A 539 -10.72 -1.24 30.06
C GLY A 539 -9.25 -1.62 30.11
N LYS A 540 -8.74 -2.09 31.26
CA LYS A 540 -7.34 -2.54 31.37
C LYS A 540 -7.15 -3.90 30.73
N ARG A 541 -8.12 -4.80 30.89
CA ARG A 541 -8.16 -6.12 30.27
C ARG A 541 -9.51 -6.33 29.60
N TRP A 542 -9.48 -6.99 28.47
CA TRP A 542 -10.66 -7.25 27.67
C TRP A 542 -10.77 -8.74 27.37
N GLN A 543 -11.98 -9.26 27.53
CA GLN A 543 -12.31 -10.62 27.15
C GLN A 543 -12.99 -10.58 25.78
N ILE A 544 -12.36 -11.22 24.79
CA ILE A 544 -12.97 -11.45 23.47
C ILE A 544 -14.14 -12.42 23.62
N LEU A 545 -15.27 -12.07 23.03
CA LEU A 545 -16.52 -12.82 23.14
C LEU A 545 -16.88 -13.44 21.78
N PRO A 546 -17.19 -14.75 21.73
CA PRO A 546 -17.58 -15.41 20.49
C PRO A 546 -18.96 -14.92 20.01
N GLY A 547 -19.08 -14.75 18.70
CA GLY A 547 -20.34 -14.54 17.99
C GLY A 547 -20.78 -15.79 17.23
N ALA A 548 -21.91 -15.71 16.53
CA ALA A 548 -22.43 -16.80 15.73
C ALA A 548 -21.56 -17.10 14.49
N HIS A 549 -20.91 -16.07 13.93
CA HIS A 549 -20.07 -16.18 12.73
C HIS A 549 -18.58 -15.92 12.98
N THR A 550 -18.12 -15.90 14.23
CA THR A 550 -16.68 -15.82 14.54
C THR A 550 -15.96 -17.14 14.24
N THR A 551 -14.68 -17.05 13.89
CA THR A 551 -13.79 -18.21 13.67
C THR A 551 -12.53 -18.10 14.52
N ASP A 552 -11.88 -19.23 14.81
CA ASP A 552 -10.58 -19.34 15.48
C ASP A 552 -9.41 -19.51 14.49
N LYS A 553 -9.66 -19.28 13.20
CA LYS A 553 -8.62 -19.33 12.17
C LYS A 553 -7.65 -18.19 12.43
N ASN A 554 -6.36 -18.52 12.34
CA ASN A 554 -5.27 -17.56 12.49
C ASN A 554 -4.06 -18.06 11.69
N PRO A 555 -4.13 -18.08 10.34
CA PRO A 555 -3.09 -18.69 9.51
C PRO A 555 -1.73 -18.00 9.68
N VAL A 556 -1.74 -16.68 9.89
CA VAL A 556 -0.54 -15.81 9.88
C VAL A 556 -0.15 -15.27 11.26
N GLY A 557 -0.92 -15.58 12.30
CA GLY A 557 -0.64 -15.15 13.67
C GLY A 557 -1.21 -13.79 14.05
N ASN A 558 -1.96 -13.10 13.18
CA ASN A 558 -2.55 -11.77 13.43
C ASN A 558 -3.74 -11.78 14.40
N ALA A 559 -4.46 -12.90 14.55
CA ALA A 559 -5.61 -12.96 15.43
C ALA A 559 -5.25 -13.01 16.93
N PHE A 560 -5.98 -12.26 17.77
CA PHE A 560 -5.85 -12.28 19.23
C PHE A 560 -6.81 -13.26 19.92
N GLY A 561 -7.77 -13.81 19.17
CA GLY A 561 -8.81 -14.73 19.66
C GLY A 561 -9.81 -15.04 18.55
N VAL A 562 -10.99 -15.54 18.92
CA VAL A 562 -12.08 -15.72 17.96
C VAL A 562 -12.56 -14.37 17.42
N GLY A 563 -12.67 -14.24 16.11
CA GLY A 563 -13.04 -12.97 15.46
C GLY A 563 -13.79 -13.16 14.16
N TRP A 564 -14.36 -12.09 13.64
CA TRP A 564 -14.89 -12.03 12.28
C TRP A 564 -13.76 -11.63 11.33
N THR A 565 -13.64 -12.35 10.22
CA THR A 565 -12.68 -12.12 9.14
C THR A 565 -13.31 -12.59 7.81
N GLY A 566 -12.79 -12.11 6.68
CA GLY A 566 -13.34 -12.41 5.35
C GLY A 566 -14.68 -11.72 5.06
N VAL A 567 -15.64 -12.46 4.51
CA VAL A 567 -16.90 -11.91 3.98
C VAL A 567 -18.12 -12.37 4.79
N SER A 568 -18.91 -11.41 5.28
CA SER A 568 -20.19 -11.68 5.96
C SER A 568 -21.18 -12.45 5.10
N GLY A 569 -21.91 -13.40 5.69
CA GLY A 569 -22.83 -14.28 4.96
C GLY A 569 -22.18 -15.46 4.22
N GLY A 570 -20.84 -15.55 4.22
CA GLY A 570 -20.09 -16.71 3.72
C GLY A 570 -20.08 -16.88 2.19
N GLY A 571 -20.57 -15.88 1.45
CA GLY A 571 -20.53 -15.82 -0.01
C GLY A 571 -19.36 -14.99 -0.53
N LYS A 572 -19.36 -14.74 -1.85
CA LYS A 572 -18.41 -13.79 -2.49
C LYS A 572 -18.76 -12.33 -2.26
N THR A 573 -20.02 -12.06 -1.92
CA THR A 573 -20.54 -10.72 -1.68
C THR A 573 -21.04 -10.65 -0.24
N PRO A 574 -20.67 -9.60 0.52
CA PRO A 574 -21.05 -9.45 1.91
C PRO A 574 -22.56 -9.25 2.08
N GLN A 575 -23.11 -9.75 3.18
CA GLN A 575 -24.54 -9.67 3.51
C GLN A 575 -24.71 -9.33 4.99
N TRP A 576 -25.77 -8.56 5.30
CA TRP A 576 -26.16 -8.34 6.68
C TRP A 576 -26.51 -9.67 7.37
N VAL A 577 -25.75 -10.02 8.39
CA VAL A 577 -25.99 -11.16 9.28
C VAL A 577 -26.47 -10.68 10.64
N GLN A 578 -27.17 -11.56 11.35
CA GLN A 578 -27.58 -11.31 12.73
C GLN A 578 -26.61 -11.98 13.69
N GLU A 579 -26.14 -11.23 14.68
CA GLU A 579 -25.23 -11.68 15.70
C GLU A 579 -25.90 -11.73 17.08
N GLN A 580 -25.46 -12.70 17.88
CA GLN A 580 -25.81 -12.85 19.28
C GLN A 580 -24.57 -13.24 20.07
N VAL A 581 -24.26 -12.45 21.09
CA VAL A 581 -23.09 -12.64 21.96
C VAL A 581 -23.57 -12.75 23.40
N ASP A 582 -23.15 -13.81 24.10
CA ASP A 582 -23.51 -14.02 25.50
C ASP A 582 -22.70 -13.10 26.42
N LEU A 583 -23.41 -12.30 27.23
CA LEU A 583 -22.86 -11.40 28.24
C LEU A 583 -23.07 -11.94 29.66
N SER A 584 -23.62 -13.14 29.83
CA SER A 584 -24.04 -13.65 31.15
C SER A 584 -22.88 -13.83 32.13
N ALA A 585 -21.64 -14.01 31.65
CA ALA A 585 -20.45 -13.99 32.50
C ALA A 585 -20.21 -12.65 33.22
N PHE A 586 -20.82 -11.58 32.72
CA PHE A 586 -20.76 -10.22 33.26
C PHE A 586 -22.05 -9.77 33.95
N ALA A 587 -22.98 -10.71 34.19
CA ALA A 587 -24.13 -10.45 35.05
C ALA A 587 -23.67 -9.99 36.45
N ASP A 588 -24.48 -9.16 37.10
CA ASP A 588 -24.16 -8.55 38.40
C ASP A 588 -22.97 -7.54 38.37
N GLN A 589 -22.54 -7.09 37.18
CA GLN A 589 -21.41 -6.17 37.01
C GLN A 589 -21.76 -4.95 36.15
N GLU A 590 -20.94 -3.91 36.26
CA GLU A 590 -20.87 -2.84 35.27
C GLU A 590 -19.70 -3.15 34.34
N ILE A 591 -19.90 -3.02 33.03
CA ILE A 591 -18.89 -3.36 32.02
C ILE A 591 -18.71 -2.24 31.01
N LEU A 592 -17.52 -2.20 30.40
CA LEU A 592 -17.33 -1.62 29.08
C LEU A 592 -17.56 -2.72 28.04
N LEU A 593 -18.34 -2.42 27.01
CA LEU A 593 -18.50 -3.23 25.81
C LEU A 593 -17.85 -2.50 24.64
N ARG A 594 -17.16 -3.24 23.77
CA ARG A 594 -16.45 -2.68 22.62
C ARG A 594 -16.60 -3.54 21.38
N PHE A 595 -16.83 -2.88 20.25
CA PHE A 595 -16.52 -3.39 18.91
C PHE A 595 -15.15 -2.85 18.50
N GLU A 596 -14.27 -3.71 18.02
CA GLU A 596 -12.90 -3.37 17.67
C GLU A 596 -12.55 -3.99 16.32
N TYR A 597 -11.98 -3.21 15.41
CA TYR A 597 -11.50 -3.65 14.11
C TYR A 597 -10.01 -3.40 14.04
N VAL A 598 -9.24 -4.48 13.93
CA VAL A 598 -7.78 -4.47 13.85
C VAL A 598 -7.37 -4.93 12.46
N THR A 599 -6.67 -4.06 11.74
CA THR A 599 -6.10 -4.37 10.43
C THR A 599 -4.62 -4.69 10.51
N ASP A 600 -4.09 -5.43 9.56
CA ASP A 600 -2.64 -5.48 9.35
C ASP A 600 -2.16 -4.42 8.36
N ASP A 601 -0.92 -4.53 7.94
CA ASP A 601 -0.14 -3.35 7.55
C ASP A 601 -0.31 -2.97 6.08
N ALA A 602 -1.00 -3.80 5.31
CA ALA A 602 -1.33 -3.51 3.93
C ALA A 602 -2.65 -4.21 3.57
N VAL A 603 -3.22 -3.83 2.41
CA VAL A 603 -4.46 -4.42 1.89
C VAL A 603 -5.62 -4.30 2.88
N ASN A 604 -6.28 -3.14 2.87
CA ASN A 604 -7.57 -3.02 3.55
C ASN A 604 -8.76 -3.21 2.60
N LYS A 605 -9.79 -3.87 3.11
CA LYS A 605 -11.12 -3.98 2.49
C LYS A 605 -12.07 -2.86 2.98
N PRO A 606 -13.32 -2.79 2.50
CA PRO A 606 -14.26 -1.73 2.90
C PRO A 606 -14.63 -1.69 4.41
N GLY A 607 -14.25 -2.69 5.21
CA GLY A 607 -14.45 -2.69 6.67
C GLY A 607 -15.82 -3.26 7.08
N LEU A 608 -16.41 -2.69 8.14
CA LEU A 608 -17.63 -3.18 8.79
C LEU A 608 -18.71 -2.11 8.89
N MET A 609 -19.96 -2.54 8.76
CA MET A 609 -21.16 -1.79 9.13
C MET A 609 -21.90 -2.52 10.26
N LEU A 610 -22.27 -1.77 11.30
CA LEU A 610 -22.96 -2.24 12.51
C LEU A 610 -24.26 -1.47 12.70
N ASP A 611 -25.34 -2.20 13.00
CA ASP A 611 -26.68 -1.64 13.15
C ASP A 611 -27.54 -2.46 14.13
N ASP A 612 -28.72 -1.96 14.50
CA ASP A 612 -29.71 -2.64 15.36
C ASP A 612 -29.14 -3.20 16.69
N ILE A 613 -28.26 -2.46 17.37
CA ILE A 613 -27.59 -2.92 18.60
C ILE A 613 -28.57 -2.96 19.76
N SER A 614 -28.68 -4.08 20.47
CA SER A 614 -29.59 -4.22 21.61
C SER A 614 -29.06 -5.12 22.72
N ILE A 615 -29.47 -4.81 23.94
CA ILE A 615 -29.32 -5.68 25.12
C ILE A 615 -30.71 -5.77 25.79
N PRO A 616 -31.57 -6.71 25.35
CA PRO A 616 -32.98 -6.75 25.78
C PRO A 616 -33.16 -6.89 27.30
N ALA A 617 -32.25 -7.59 27.98
CA ALA A 617 -32.31 -7.81 29.43
C ALA A 617 -32.32 -6.51 30.26
N ILE A 618 -31.75 -5.42 29.72
CA ILE A 618 -31.75 -4.09 30.33
C ILE A 618 -32.56 -3.06 29.53
N GLY A 619 -33.30 -3.51 28.50
CA GLY A 619 -34.11 -2.65 27.64
C GLY A 619 -33.32 -1.68 26.76
N TYR A 620 -32.05 -1.96 26.48
CA TYR A 620 -31.22 -1.13 25.60
C TYR A 620 -31.46 -1.47 24.13
N VAL A 621 -31.66 -0.44 23.30
CA VAL A 621 -31.79 -0.52 21.83
C VAL A 621 -31.17 0.74 21.22
N ASP A 622 -30.38 0.56 20.17
CA ASP A 622 -29.76 1.59 19.36
C ASP A 622 -29.76 1.15 17.88
N ASP A 623 -30.55 1.86 17.07
CA ASP A 623 -30.69 1.67 15.62
C ASP A 623 -29.92 2.74 14.82
N GLY A 624 -29.01 3.49 15.46
CA GLY A 624 -28.24 4.55 14.80
C GLY A 624 -29.04 5.82 14.48
N GLU A 625 -30.36 5.83 14.61
CA GLU A 625 -31.21 6.95 14.18
C GLU A 625 -31.36 8.07 15.21
N ARG A 626 -30.78 7.89 16.39
CA ARG A 626 -30.88 8.85 17.52
C ARG A 626 -29.53 9.46 17.89
N GLY A 627 -28.63 9.54 16.92
CA GLY A 627 -27.24 9.99 17.10
C GLY A 627 -26.38 8.91 17.74
N MET A 628 -25.29 9.30 18.39
CA MET A 628 -24.27 8.35 18.86
C MET A 628 -24.75 7.39 19.96
N ALA A 629 -25.95 7.57 20.52
CA ALA A 629 -26.52 6.78 21.61
C ALA A 629 -25.60 6.58 22.83
N GLY A 630 -24.54 7.39 22.98
CA GLY A 630 -23.47 7.30 23.97
C GLY A 630 -22.45 6.18 23.72
N TRP A 631 -22.28 5.77 22.47
CA TRP A 631 -21.06 5.14 21.98
C TRP A 631 -19.98 6.20 21.77
N GLU A 632 -18.75 5.79 22.04
CA GLU A 632 -17.55 6.58 21.77
C GLU A 632 -16.73 5.85 20.71
N GLY A 633 -16.60 6.47 19.53
CA GLY A 633 -15.83 5.96 18.40
C GLY A 633 -14.43 6.56 18.33
N ALA A 634 -13.45 5.71 18.04
CA ALA A 634 -12.15 6.08 17.50
C ALA A 634 -12.01 5.35 16.16
N GLY A 635 -11.89 6.09 15.05
CA GLY A 635 -12.04 5.57 13.69
C GLY A 635 -13.50 5.39 13.25
N TRP A 636 -14.35 4.82 14.10
CA TRP A 636 -15.76 4.56 13.78
C TRP A 636 -16.59 5.83 13.58
N VAL A 637 -17.46 5.83 12.56
CA VAL A 637 -18.37 6.94 12.25
C VAL A 637 -19.80 6.47 12.07
N LEU A 638 -20.77 7.22 12.59
CA LEU A 638 -22.19 6.97 12.36
C LEU A 638 -22.62 7.66 11.06
N THR A 639 -22.80 6.89 9.99
CA THR A 639 -22.89 7.40 8.61
C THR A 639 -24.15 6.94 7.90
N ASN A 640 -24.61 7.72 6.93
CA ASN A 640 -25.69 7.32 6.02
C ASN A 640 -25.19 6.59 4.75
N ASN A 641 -23.91 6.24 4.73
CA ASN A 641 -23.23 5.58 3.61
C ASN A 641 -23.29 6.36 2.28
N ARG A 642 -23.36 7.69 2.30
CA ARG A 642 -23.35 8.52 1.07
C ARG A 642 -22.17 9.48 1.03
N LEU A 643 -21.51 9.52 -0.11
CA LEU A 643 -20.44 10.45 -0.47
C LEU A 643 -20.85 11.31 -1.67
N ALA A 644 -20.28 12.51 -1.76
CA ALA A 644 -20.37 13.28 -3.01
C ALA A 644 -19.45 12.63 -4.05
N GLN A 645 -19.96 12.41 -5.26
CA GLN A 645 -19.13 11.97 -6.38
C GLN A 645 -18.64 13.20 -7.15
N ARG A 646 -17.34 13.46 -7.09
CA ARG A 646 -16.71 14.49 -7.93
C ARG A 646 -16.15 13.84 -9.20
N TRP A 647 -16.00 14.65 -10.24
CA TRP A 647 -15.53 14.21 -11.56
C TRP A 647 -14.43 15.12 -12.06
N LEU A 648 -13.36 14.51 -12.56
CA LEU A 648 -12.32 15.16 -13.31
C LEU A 648 -12.50 14.78 -14.77
N VAL A 649 -12.92 15.75 -15.59
CA VAL A 649 -13.06 15.56 -17.03
C VAL A 649 -12.18 16.58 -17.73
N GLN A 650 -11.17 16.11 -18.45
CA GLN A 650 -10.20 16.95 -19.14
C GLN A 650 -10.19 16.65 -20.63
N LEU A 651 -10.07 17.70 -21.44
CA LEU A 651 -9.79 17.58 -22.86
C LEU A 651 -8.38 18.07 -23.15
N LEU A 652 -7.58 17.17 -23.69
CA LEU A 652 -6.24 17.41 -24.18
C LEU A 652 -6.26 17.57 -25.71
N GLU A 653 -5.83 18.73 -26.20
CA GLU A 653 -5.61 19.02 -27.61
C GLU A 653 -4.11 19.21 -27.87
N VAL A 654 -3.50 18.31 -28.65
CA VAL A 654 -2.09 18.39 -29.05
C VAL A 654 -2.02 18.87 -30.49
N GLY A 655 -1.65 20.12 -30.69
CA GLY A 655 -1.47 20.73 -32.01
C GLY A 655 0.00 20.86 -32.40
N ARG A 656 0.26 21.22 -33.66
CA ARG A 656 1.64 21.46 -34.14
C ARG A 656 2.36 22.64 -33.50
N ARG A 657 1.61 23.53 -32.84
CA ARG A 657 2.11 24.81 -32.29
C ARG A 657 1.97 24.91 -30.77
N GLY A 658 1.52 23.85 -30.11
CA GLY A 658 1.32 23.85 -28.67
C GLY A 658 0.25 22.86 -28.23
N ILE A 659 0.09 22.78 -26.91
CA ILE A 659 -0.83 21.90 -26.23
C ILE A 659 -1.89 22.78 -25.54
N VAL A 660 -3.14 22.32 -25.55
CA VAL A 660 -4.22 22.92 -24.77
C VAL A 660 -4.82 21.84 -23.89
N VAL A 661 -4.87 22.11 -22.59
CA VAL A 661 -5.58 21.28 -21.61
C VAL A 661 -6.76 22.08 -21.08
N GLN A 662 -7.96 21.56 -21.25
CA GLN A 662 -9.19 22.16 -20.73
C GLN A 662 -9.77 21.25 -19.66
N ARG A 663 -9.98 21.76 -18.43
CA ARG A 663 -10.75 21.07 -17.39
C ARG A 663 -12.21 21.47 -17.51
N MET A 664 -13.10 20.50 -17.63
CA MET A 664 -14.53 20.72 -17.62
C MET A 664 -14.98 21.07 -16.20
N ASP A 665 -15.79 22.13 -16.07
CA ASP A 665 -16.53 22.42 -14.85
C ASP A 665 -17.71 21.46 -14.76
N VAL A 666 -17.58 20.43 -13.92
CA VAL A 666 -18.65 19.45 -13.66
C VAL A 666 -19.36 19.86 -12.38
N GLY A 667 -20.63 20.23 -12.49
CA GLY A 667 -21.43 20.66 -11.35
C GLY A 667 -21.68 19.54 -10.35
N GLY A 668 -22.17 19.90 -9.15
CA GLY A 668 -22.56 18.93 -8.12
C GLY A 668 -23.71 17.99 -8.51
N ASP A 669 -24.37 18.22 -9.65
CA ASP A 669 -25.34 17.31 -10.25
C ASP A 669 -24.69 16.28 -11.20
N GLY A 670 -23.35 16.26 -11.27
CA GLY A 670 -22.55 15.36 -12.10
C GLY A 670 -22.50 15.74 -13.58
N LYS A 671 -22.96 16.95 -13.96
CA LYS A 671 -23.06 17.35 -15.38
C LYS A 671 -22.09 18.46 -15.73
N GLY A 672 -21.56 18.37 -16.94
CA GLY A 672 -20.67 19.37 -17.49
C GLY A 672 -20.72 19.40 -19.00
N ARG A 673 -20.15 20.45 -19.58
CA ARG A 673 -19.97 20.57 -21.02
C ARG A 673 -18.67 21.29 -21.35
N LEU A 674 -18.03 20.90 -22.44
CA LEU A 674 -16.87 21.59 -22.98
C LEU A 674 -16.90 21.56 -24.50
N SER A 675 -16.16 22.47 -25.14
CA SER A 675 -15.97 22.47 -26.59
C SER A 675 -14.49 22.36 -26.92
N LEU A 676 -14.17 21.66 -28.00
CA LEU A 676 -12.84 21.75 -28.61
C LEU A 676 -12.56 23.20 -29.02
N GLN A 677 -11.38 23.71 -28.70
CA GLN A 677 -10.93 25.03 -29.15
C GLN A 677 -10.53 24.98 -30.63
N SER A 678 -9.86 23.91 -31.02
CA SER A 678 -9.33 23.69 -32.37
C SER A 678 -10.25 22.81 -33.22
N ASP A 679 -10.09 22.87 -34.54
CA ASP A 679 -10.65 21.85 -35.42
C ASP A 679 -9.82 20.56 -35.30
N LEU A 680 -10.47 19.40 -35.27
CA LEU A 680 -9.77 18.11 -35.22
C LEU A 680 -8.75 17.94 -36.37
N THR A 681 -8.97 18.58 -37.53
CA THR A 681 -8.00 18.50 -38.64
C THR A 681 -6.66 19.17 -38.36
N ASP A 682 -6.63 20.10 -37.41
CA ASP A 682 -5.43 20.87 -37.05
C ASP A 682 -4.63 20.20 -35.92
N LEU A 683 -5.21 19.19 -35.27
CA LEU A 683 -4.65 18.49 -34.12
C LEU A 683 -3.89 17.22 -34.53
N GLN A 684 -2.77 16.98 -33.87
CA GLN A 684 -2.06 15.69 -33.91
C GLN A 684 -2.78 14.65 -33.04
N ALA A 685 -3.31 15.09 -31.89
CA ALA A 685 -4.15 14.28 -31.03
C ALA A 685 -5.21 15.14 -30.31
N ALA A 686 -6.37 14.54 -30.07
CA ALA A 686 -7.39 15.05 -29.17
C ALA A 686 -7.83 13.89 -28.26
N VAL A 687 -7.76 14.06 -26.95
CA VAL A 687 -8.07 13.02 -25.97
C VAL A 687 -8.95 13.59 -24.88
N LEU A 688 -10.08 12.92 -24.63
CA LEU A 688 -10.93 13.16 -23.47
C LEU A 688 -10.47 12.19 -22.38
N ILE A 689 -10.09 12.72 -21.21
CA ILE A 689 -9.63 11.98 -20.05
C ILE A 689 -10.70 12.14 -18.97
N ILE A 690 -11.17 11.02 -18.41
CA ILE A 690 -12.26 11.00 -17.43
C ILE A 690 -11.79 10.22 -16.20
N SER A 691 -11.92 10.82 -15.02
CA SER A 691 -11.62 10.20 -13.72
C SER A 691 -12.72 10.53 -12.71
N ALA A 692 -12.98 9.58 -11.81
CA ALA A 692 -13.86 9.75 -10.67
C ALA A 692 -13.06 10.12 -9.42
N LEU A 693 -13.59 11.00 -8.56
CA LEU A 693 -12.90 11.51 -7.37
C LEU A 693 -13.80 11.41 -6.12
N ALA A 694 -13.65 10.32 -5.38
CA ALA A 694 -14.23 10.12 -4.05
C ALA A 694 -13.22 9.32 -3.19
N PRO A 695 -12.42 9.98 -2.33
CA PRO A 695 -11.23 9.36 -1.72
C PRO A 695 -11.52 8.26 -0.70
N ALA A 696 -12.73 8.20 -0.15
CA ALA A 696 -13.08 7.26 0.92
C ALA A 696 -13.74 5.95 0.43
N THR A 697 -13.67 5.64 -0.87
CA THR A 697 -14.34 4.47 -1.44
C THR A 697 -13.56 3.82 -2.58
N THR A 698 -13.79 2.53 -2.77
CA THR A 698 -13.35 1.74 -3.93
C THR A 698 -14.50 1.41 -4.88
N GLU A 699 -15.71 1.94 -4.63
CA GLU A 699 -16.84 1.76 -5.54
C GLU A 699 -16.61 2.53 -6.84
N ALA A 700 -16.67 1.82 -7.97
CA ALA A 700 -16.54 2.42 -9.29
C ALA A 700 -17.67 3.42 -9.58
N ALA A 701 -17.38 4.43 -10.40
CA ALA A 701 -18.34 5.47 -10.75
C ALA A 701 -18.87 5.32 -12.18
N THR A 702 -20.19 5.39 -12.34
CA THR A 702 -20.81 5.35 -13.66
C THR A 702 -20.93 6.74 -14.29
N TYR A 703 -20.60 6.83 -15.59
CA TYR A 703 -20.77 8.05 -16.37
C TYR A 703 -21.29 7.82 -17.79
N ASN A 704 -21.72 8.91 -18.40
CA ASN A 704 -22.16 8.99 -19.78
C ASN A 704 -21.54 10.23 -20.44
N TYR A 705 -21.25 10.13 -21.74
CA TYR A 705 -20.90 11.29 -22.55
C TYR A 705 -21.59 11.27 -23.91
N THR A 706 -21.76 12.45 -24.47
CA THR A 706 -22.18 12.66 -25.86
C THR A 706 -21.23 13.64 -26.51
N ILE A 707 -20.71 13.27 -27.67
CA ILE A 707 -19.80 14.10 -28.46
C ILE A 707 -20.45 14.36 -29.81
N ALA A 708 -20.66 15.62 -30.15
CA ALA A 708 -21.37 16.02 -31.37
C ALA A 708 -20.63 17.15 -32.10
N PRO A 709 -20.79 17.25 -33.43
CA PRO A 709 -20.31 18.43 -34.17
C PRO A 709 -20.96 19.71 -33.63
N ARG A 710 -20.15 20.76 -33.52
CA ARG A 710 -20.59 22.08 -33.08
C ARG A 710 -21.24 22.91 -34.19
#